data_AF-A0A838F8I9-F1
#
_entry.id   AF-A0A838F8I9-F1
#
_cell.length_a   1.000
_cell.length_b   1.000
_cell.length_c   1.000
_cell.angle_alpha   90.00
_cell.angle_beta   90.00
_cell.angle_gamma   90.00
#
_symmetry.space_group_name_H-M   'P 1'
#
loop_
_entity.id
_entity.type
_entity.pdbx_description
1 polymer ?
#
loop_
_entity_poly.entity_id
_entity_poly.type
_entity_poly.pdbx_seq_one_letter_code
_entity_poly.pdbx_strand_id
1 'polypeptide(L)'
;EAPMIAADRQADNTDVYAFRSPDNPNTVTIIANYSPDEVPQGGPNYYQFGEDIRYEIHVKNDPDTQGDDIIYRFEFSITNEDPTTFFYIRLGQQNLKETYTCQRSVDGGNTFQTIISDGFVPPNNVGPRSITRPVGLNTTYADLRNNGIMTASTGETIFCGPSDDPFFVDLGAIFDLANVVVPDLPAPRPPKDGLSCKNTRSLVIKAPISTLQKDGKDVSQAINILDSDFIIGVYATASRQSMKVLSPIGDKPTTSGNWIQISRLGMPLNNEVINPIGVKDFFNSQDPYNETEFEKYLTNPELALYMDNTQFGTAVPNLKDLRIQSNSLQMYDFRNFHNGAAGLLGDPATIGTALDPALYGEYLLRPGQPRSLDILPIFHTGVPNLPPYQLATGKPAGNPLAPGKPFVNNFLPTFGDMLRLNMAVPITPRNDPNFSTLGLIQAVVLGLTDPAYNTTTALQFIPNMDGFPNGRRLEDDVTRIELQAVSGVVLAALGFFYDDYTVGDPSGGITPNLLQVLGFTTGVEKNDVPLEKNFPFMAFPHNGFLSPCSKEGELSDMLLYPNQGDNMKLAAPELFMSTYPNPASTQTTFKYRVQDNSTVTLRISNSEGKVIDTPINAKTVSSGTYELNYNLGNLPSGTYFAALYNKDQMVQYVQFVVSK
;
A
#
# COMPACT_ATOMS: atom_id res chain seq x y z
N GLU A 1 1.49 0.88 -10.32
CA GLU A 1 1.67 2.33 -10.14
C GLU A 1 1.51 3.14 -11.42
N ALA A 2 1.22 4.44 -11.28
CA ALA A 2 1.23 5.38 -12.40
C ALA A 2 2.66 5.52 -12.98
N PRO A 3 2.84 5.51 -14.33
CA PRO A 3 4.18 5.51 -14.93
C PRO A 3 5.08 6.67 -14.50
N MET A 4 4.55 7.90 -14.36
CA MET A 4 5.34 9.06 -13.99
C MET A 4 5.77 9.01 -12.52
N ILE A 5 4.89 8.61 -11.61
CA ILE A 5 5.23 8.58 -10.18
C ILE A 5 6.16 7.41 -9.83
N ALA A 6 6.07 6.28 -10.55
CA ALA A 6 7.02 5.18 -10.43
C ALA A 6 8.47 5.60 -10.75
N ALA A 7 8.67 6.63 -11.57
CA ALA A 7 9.98 7.22 -11.85
C ALA A 7 10.45 8.24 -10.79
N ASP A 8 9.57 8.62 -9.87
CA ASP A 8 9.79 9.61 -8.81
C ASP A 8 9.38 9.05 -7.45
N ARG A 9 10.11 8.02 -7.04
CA ARG A 9 9.88 7.27 -5.81
C ARG A 9 9.67 8.13 -4.56
N GLN A 10 10.37 9.26 -4.41
CA GLN A 10 10.24 10.09 -3.21
C GLN A 10 8.87 10.77 -3.07
N ALA A 11 8.16 10.98 -4.17
CA ALA A 11 6.83 11.56 -4.21
C ALA A 11 5.72 10.50 -4.32
N ASP A 12 6.10 9.24 -4.53
CA ASP A 12 5.18 8.12 -4.65
C ASP A 12 4.49 7.85 -3.32
N ASN A 13 3.17 8.06 -3.28
CA ASN A 13 2.32 7.86 -2.12
C ASN A 13 1.83 6.42 -2.16
N THR A 14 2.29 5.59 -1.25
CA THR A 14 1.99 4.15 -1.28
C THR A 14 0.63 3.87 -0.68
N ASP A 15 0.29 4.55 0.42
CA ASP A 15 -0.91 4.25 1.19
C ASP A 15 -1.34 5.41 2.08
N VAL A 16 -2.67 5.56 2.21
CA VAL A 16 -3.30 6.40 3.24
C VAL A 16 -4.10 5.52 4.19
N TYR A 17 -4.07 5.86 5.48
CA TYR A 17 -4.86 5.23 6.54
C TYR A 17 -5.52 6.32 7.39
N ALA A 18 -6.75 6.07 7.82
CA ALA A 18 -7.48 6.95 8.72
C ALA A 18 -8.38 6.11 9.61
N PHE A 19 -8.10 6.08 10.92
CA PHE A 19 -8.84 5.26 11.86
C PHE A 19 -8.88 5.87 13.25
N ARG A 20 -9.92 5.52 14.01
CA ARG A 20 -10.02 5.85 15.44
C ARG A 20 -8.89 5.20 16.22
N SER A 21 -8.10 5.98 16.96
CA SER A 21 -6.88 5.49 17.62
C SER A 21 -7.18 4.48 18.74
N PRO A 22 -6.66 3.24 18.69
CA PRO A 22 -6.95 2.21 19.70
C PRO A 22 -6.48 2.55 21.12
N ASP A 23 -5.42 3.34 21.26
CA ASP A 23 -4.85 3.74 22.54
C ASP A 23 -5.63 4.87 23.23
N ASN A 24 -6.29 5.72 22.45
CA ASN A 24 -7.10 6.85 22.91
C ASN A 24 -8.31 7.06 21.98
N PRO A 25 -9.47 6.50 22.35
CA PRO A 25 -10.73 6.66 21.63
C PRO A 25 -11.35 8.07 21.74
N ASN A 26 -10.58 9.14 21.96
CA ASN A 26 -10.97 10.53 21.66
C ASN A 26 -10.15 11.14 20.51
N THR A 27 -9.30 10.34 19.87
CA THR A 27 -8.43 10.76 18.77
C THR A 27 -8.67 9.93 17.51
N VAL A 28 -8.16 10.43 16.39
CA VAL A 28 -8.03 9.75 15.11
C VAL A 28 -6.56 9.73 14.74
N THR A 29 -6.10 8.61 14.19
CA THR A 29 -4.77 8.50 13.58
C THR A 29 -4.92 8.51 12.06
N ILE A 30 -4.17 9.40 11.42
CA ILE A 30 -4.05 9.53 9.97
C ILE A 30 -2.60 9.24 9.59
N ILE A 31 -2.40 8.40 8.58
CA ILE A 31 -1.09 7.98 8.10
C ILE A 31 -1.05 8.18 6.58
N ALA A 32 0.05 8.75 6.08
CA ALA A 32 0.38 8.73 4.67
C ALA A 32 1.80 8.16 4.51
N ASN A 33 1.92 7.09 3.73
CA ASN A 33 3.18 6.43 3.43
C ASN A 33 3.70 6.84 2.05
N TYR A 34 5.02 6.96 1.93
CA TYR A 34 5.70 7.38 0.72
C TYR A 34 6.96 6.55 0.48
N SER A 35 7.51 6.58 -0.73
CA SER A 35 8.76 5.89 -1.08
C SER A 35 8.68 4.36 -0.91
N PRO A 36 7.91 3.66 -1.76
CA PRO A 36 7.65 2.21 -1.65
C PRO A 36 8.93 1.39 -1.78
N ASP A 37 8.94 0.15 -1.29
CA ASP A 37 10.03 -0.83 -1.48
C ASP A 37 11.39 -0.40 -0.89
N GLU A 38 11.45 0.19 0.32
CA GLU A 38 12.74 0.53 0.94
C GLU A 38 13.46 -0.73 1.42
N VAL A 39 14.46 -1.17 0.64
CA VAL A 39 15.30 -2.31 1.03
C VAL A 39 16.19 -1.92 2.22
N PRO A 40 16.08 -2.61 3.38
CA PRO A 40 16.82 -2.22 4.59
C PRO A 40 18.35 -2.22 4.43
N GLN A 41 18.88 -3.10 3.58
CA GLN A 41 20.31 -3.26 3.28
C GLN A 41 20.80 -2.30 2.17
N GLY A 42 19.98 -1.33 1.74
CA GLY A 42 20.20 -0.52 0.54
C GLY A 42 21.45 0.37 0.50
N GLY A 43 22.25 0.44 1.57
CA GLY A 43 23.48 1.25 1.61
C GLY A 43 24.42 0.96 0.43
N PRO A 44 24.98 1.98 -0.24
CA PRO A 44 25.04 3.39 0.14
C PRO A 44 23.79 4.24 -0.21
N ASN A 45 22.73 3.63 -0.76
CA ASN A 45 21.47 4.31 -1.04
C ASN A 45 20.59 4.31 0.22
N TYR A 46 20.64 5.41 0.95
CA TYR A 46 19.78 5.64 2.11
C TYR A 46 18.55 6.41 1.66
N TYR A 47 17.39 5.84 1.92
CA TYR A 47 16.12 6.49 1.61
C TYR A 47 15.92 7.70 2.52
N GLN A 48 15.14 8.67 2.04
CA GLN A 48 14.89 9.96 2.68
C GLN A 48 13.65 10.59 2.04
N PHE A 49 12.95 11.43 2.79
CA PHE A 49 11.97 12.35 2.21
C PHE A 49 12.67 13.34 1.26
N GLY A 50 11.96 13.84 0.25
CA GLY A 50 12.50 14.82 -0.69
C GLY A 50 12.49 16.24 -0.11
N GLU A 51 13.60 16.95 -0.24
CA GLU A 51 13.70 18.37 0.17
C GLU A 51 13.02 19.33 -0.83
N ASP A 52 12.72 18.87 -2.04
CA ASP A 52 12.04 19.61 -3.11
C ASP A 52 10.62 19.07 -3.37
N ILE A 53 10.02 18.48 -2.33
CA ILE A 53 8.66 17.93 -2.34
C ILE A 53 7.86 18.54 -1.21
N ARG A 54 6.61 18.89 -1.51
CA ARG A 54 5.59 19.25 -0.55
C ARG A 54 4.68 18.06 -0.34
N TYR A 55 4.69 17.50 0.87
CA TYR A 55 3.79 16.43 1.26
C TYR A 55 2.62 17.01 2.04
N GLU A 56 1.40 16.64 1.66
CA GLU A 56 0.19 17.15 2.31
C GLU A 56 -0.78 16.02 2.65
N ILE A 57 -1.41 16.12 3.82
CA ILE A 57 -2.56 15.32 4.24
C ILE A 57 -3.73 16.28 4.35
N HIS A 58 -4.82 15.95 3.68
CA HIS A 58 -6.01 16.79 3.53
C HIS A 58 -7.18 16.15 4.27
N VAL A 59 -7.97 16.99 4.94
CA VAL A 59 -9.19 16.58 5.64
C VAL A 59 -10.35 17.47 5.21
N LYS A 60 -11.40 16.83 4.72
CA LYS A 60 -12.71 17.42 4.48
C LYS A 60 -13.63 17.08 5.64
N ASN A 61 -14.26 18.05 6.28
CA ASN A 61 -15.17 17.84 7.41
C ASN A 61 -16.48 18.65 7.31
N ASP A 62 -16.56 19.62 6.41
CA ASP A 62 -17.74 20.42 6.16
C ASP A 62 -18.11 20.39 4.68
N PRO A 63 -19.20 19.73 4.26
CA PRO A 63 -19.57 19.66 2.86
C PRO A 63 -19.97 21.02 2.25
N ASP A 64 -20.26 22.04 3.07
CA ASP A 64 -20.69 23.35 2.60
C ASP A 64 -19.52 24.27 2.22
N THR A 65 -18.29 23.91 2.60
CA THR A 65 -17.07 24.65 2.20
C THR A 65 -16.55 24.15 0.85
N GLN A 66 -15.82 25.01 0.14
CA GLN A 66 -15.12 24.62 -1.08
C GLN A 66 -13.75 24.02 -0.76
N GLY A 67 -13.41 22.88 -1.38
CA GLY A 67 -12.11 22.24 -1.19
C GLY A 67 -11.96 21.65 0.22
N ASP A 68 -10.71 21.48 0.65
CA ASP A 68 -10.36 20.90 1.95
C ASP A 68 -10.60 21.89 3.09
N ASP A 69 -10.86 21.38 4.29
CA ASP A 69 -11.07 22.23 5.47
C ASP A 69 -9.79 22.36 6.30
N ILE A 70 -9.06 21.24 6.44
CA ILE A 70 -7.82 21.17 7.20
C ILE A 70 -6.73 20.54 6.33
N ILE A 71 -5.55 21.16 6.31
CA ILE A 71 -4.39 20.68 5.55
C ILE A 71 -3.18 20.64 6.48
N TYR A 72 -2.53 19.48 6.56
CA TYR A 72 -1.22 19.34 7.20
C TYR A 72 -0.16 19.27 6.11
N ARG A 73 0.81 20.18 6.14
CA ARG A 73 1.91 20.28 5.18
C ARG A 73 3.24 19.95 5.84
N PHE A 74 3.99 19.05 5.22
CA PHE A 74 5.34 18.65 5.65
C PHE A 74 6.36 19.01 4.58
N GLU A 75 7.41 19.72 4.99
CA GLU A 75 8.57 20.05 4.17
C GLU A 75 9.85 19.65 4.92
N PHE A 76 10.78 19.01 4.23
CA PHE A 76 11.96 18.38 4.82
C PHE A 76 13.25 19.09 4.45
N SER A 77 14.26 18.97 5.32
CA SER A 77 15.61 19.50 5.13
C SER A 77 16.64 18.44 5.50
N ILE A 78 17.74 18.39 4.76
CA ILE A 78 18.76 17.36 4.92
C ILE A 78 20.13 18.00 5.14
N THR A 79 20.84 17.57 6.18
CA THR A 79 22.18 18.05 6.52
C THR A 79 23.17 16.90 6.69
N ASN A 80 24.40 17.09 6.23
CA ASN A 80 25.51 16.19 6.52
C ASN A 80 26.30 16.68 7.74
N GLU A 81 26.32 15.91 8.83
CA GLU A 81 27.10 16.27 10.03
C GLU A 81 28.60 15.96 9.87
N ASP A 82 28.97 15.02 9.00
CA ASP A 82 30.38 14.69 8.68
C ASP A 82 30.55 14.32 7.20
N PRO A 83 30.62 15.31 6.29
CA PRO A 83 30.75 15.06 4.86
C PRO A 83 32.13 14.51 4.46
N THR A 84 33.05 14.27 5.40
CA THR A 84 34.40 13.74 5.11
C THR A 84 34.44 12.22 4.97
N THR A 85 33.34 11.53 5.26
CA THR A 85 33.22 10.08 5.23
C THR A 85 32.09 9.62 4.32
N PHE A 86 32.20 8.41 3.78
CA PHE A 86 31.09 7.73 3.10
C PHE A 86 30.15 7.02 4.08
N PHE A 87 30.54 6.84 5.34
CA PHE A 87 29.68 6.23 6.35
C PHE A 87 28.48 7.13 6.64
N TYR A 88 27.29 6.55 6.61
CA TYR A 88 26.05 7.22 6.98
C TYR A 88 26.06 7.70 8.43
N ILE A 89 26.55 6.86 9.34
CA ILE A 89 26.63 7.16 10.78
C ILE A 89 27.95 6.66 11.32
N ARG A 90 28.70 7.54 12.01
CA ARG A 90 29.88 7.19 12.80
C ARG A 90 30.15 8.24 13.87
N LEU A 91 30.77 7.82 14.98
CA LEU A 91 31.31 8.72 16.02
C LEU A 91 30.30 9.76 16.54
N GLY A 92 29.03 9.37 16.68
CA GLY A 92 27.94 10.25 17.13
C GLY A 92 27.39 11.20 16.06
N GLN A 93 27.87 11.14 14.82
CA GLN A 93 27.43 11.99 13.70
C GLN A 93 26.63 11.18 12.66
N GLN A 94 25.66 11.84 12.04
CA GLN A 94 24.78 11.33 10.98
C GLN A 94 24.88 12.22 9.73
N ASN A 95 25.23 11.60 8.60
CA ASN A 95 25.04 12.18 7.27
C ASN A 95 23.61 11.95 6.78
N LEU A 96 23.14 12.80 5.87
CA LEU A 96 21.76 12.85 5.42
C LEU A 96 20.76 12.89 6.61
N LYS A 97 21.09 13.71 7.61
CA LYS A 97 20.21 13.94 8.76
C LYS A 97 19.01 14.76 8.32
N GLU A 98 17.84 14.14 8.41
CA GLU A 98 16.55 14.72 8.06
C GLU A 98 15.95 15.48 9.25
N THR A 99 15.44 16.69 8.99
CA THR A 99 14.51 17.41 9.86
C THR A 99 13.31 17.87 9.05
N TYR A 100 12.22 18.24 9.72
CA TYR A 100 11.00 18.70 9.05
C TYR A 100 10.36 19.92 9.70
N THR A 101 9.66 20.69 8.89
CA THR A 101 8.65 21.64 9.35
C THR A 101 7.28 21.06 9.04
N CYS A 102 6.37 21.05 10.03
CA CYS A 102 4.96 20.75 9.84
C CYS A 102 4.15 22.03 10.03
N GLN A 103 3.35 22.36 9.03
CA GLN A 103 2.39 23.45 9.06
C GLN A 103 0.98 22.93 8.98
N ARG A 104 0.03 23.68 9.53
CA ARG A 104 -1.39 23.36 9.49
C ARG A 104 -2.19 24.56 8.99
N SER A 105 -3.14 24.30 8.10
CA SER A 105 -4.22 25.20 7.71
C SER A 105 -5.55 24.67 8.24
N VAL A 106 -6.47 25.58 8.59
CA VAL A 106 -7.86 25.29 8.98
C VAL A 106 -8.85 26.18 8.22
N ASP A 107 -8.39 26.77 7.11
CA ASP A 107 -9.11 27.72 6.27
C ASP A 107 -8.95 27.37 4.78
N GLY A 108 -8.84 26.08 4.47
CA GLY A 108 -8.70 25.57 3.10
C GLY A 108 -7.42 25.98 2.39
N GLY A 109 -6.31 26.06 3.13
CA GLY A 109 -4.99 26.36 2.58
C GLY A 109 -4.73 27.83 2.33
N ASN A 110 -5.62 28.74 2.74
CA ASN A 110 -5.42 30.18 2.59
C ASN A 110 -4.29 30.69 3.50
N THR A 111 -4.23 30.20 4.74
CA THR A 111 -3.16 30.50 5.68
C THR A 111 -2.60 29.24 6.32
N PHE A 112 -1.31 29.27 6.68
CA PHE A 112 -0.61 28.15 7.31
C PHE A 112 0.07 28.61 8.59
N GLN A 113 -0.23 27.92 9.70
CA GLN A 113 0.48 28.05 10.96
C GLN A 113 1.55 26.96 11.04
N THR A 114 2.80 27.32 11.32
CA THR A 114 3.82 26.34 11.69
C THR A 114 3.51 25.76 13.07
N ILE A 115 3.34 24.44 13.15
CA ILE A 115 2.99 23.71 14.38
C ILE A 115 4.15 22.86 14.91
N ILE A 116 5.13 22.54 14.05
CA ILE A 116 6.46 21.99 14.37
C ILE A 116 7.47 22.65 13.42
N SER A 117 8.56 23.22 13.93
CA SER A 117 9.55 23.96 13.11
C SER A 117 10.90 23.27 12.91
N ASP A 118 11.27 22.33 13.79
CA ASP A 118 12.54 21.58 13.73
C ASP A 118 12.28 20.14 14.19
N GLY A 119 11.41 19.48 13.43
CA GLY A 119 10.95 18.14 13.71
C GLY A 119 12.06 17.12 13.47
N PHE A 120 12.25 16.19 14.42
CA PHE A 120 13.27 15.14 14.30
C PHE A 120 12.75 13.94 13.49
N VAL A 121 13.53 13.50 12.49
CA VAL A 121 13.29 12.25 11.75
C VAL A 121 14.33 11.22 12.19
N PRO A 122 13.91 10.05 12.73
CA PRO A 122 14.85 8.98 13.06
C PRO A 122 15.64 8.53 11.82
N PRO A 123 16.95 8.22 11.95
CA PRO A 123 17.72 7.69 10.83
C PRO A 123 17.19 6.35 10.34
N ASN A 124 17.51 5.99 9.10
CA ASN A 124 17.42 4.60 8.64
C ASN A 124 18.02 3.62 9.66
N ASN A 125 17.37 2.46 9.87
CA ASN A 125 17.83 1.41 10.78
C ASN A 125 18.99 0.60 10.16
N VAL A 126 20.13 1.25 9.92
CA VAL A 126 21.23 0.68 9.13
C VAL A 126 21.90 -0.53 9.78
N GLY A 127 21.80 -0.69 11.10
CA GLY A 127 22.34 -1.83 11.82
C GLY A 127 22.97 -1.50 13.18
N PRO A 128 23.26 -2.53 13.98
CA PRO A 128 23.63 -2.36 15.39
C PRO A 128 24.92 -1.56 15.60
N ARG A 129 25.90 -1.66 14.69
CA ARG A 129 27.18 -0.95 14.86
C ARG A 129 27.02 0.57 14.73
N SER A 130 26.17 1.02 13.83
CA SER A 130 25.89 2.45 13.64
C SER A 130 24.88 2.98 14.65
N ILE A 131 23.92 2.17 15.10
CA ILE A 131 22.90 2.63 16.05
C ILE A 131 23.38 2.49 17.50
N THR A 132 23.71 1.27 17.94
CA THR A 132 23.82 0.93 19.37
C THR A 132 25.23 0.94 19.94
N ARG A 133 26.27 1.07 19.10
CA ARG A 133 27.67 1.01 19.57
C ARG A 133 28.28 2.40 19.75
N PRO A 134 29.33 2.53 20.59
CA PRO A 134 30.04 3.80 20.80
C PRO A 134 30.67 4.42 19.54
N VAL A 135 30.92 3.61 18.52
CA VAL A 135 31.43 4.08 17.22
C VAL A 135 30.33 4.57 16.28
N GLY A 136 29.06 4.48 16.69
CA GLY A 136 27.88 4.98 15.99
C GLY A 136 27.18 6.05 16.84
N LEU A 137 25.84 6.03 16.91
CA LEU A 137 25.03 6.94 17.74
C LEU A 137 24.99 6.58 19.22
N ASN A 138 25.44 5.38 19.60
CA ASN A 138 25.49 4.90 20.98
C ASN A 138 24.14 4.99 21.72
N THR A 139 23.05 4.64 21.03
CA THR A 139 21.66 4.70 21.53
C THR A 139 20.85 3.50 21.05
N THR A 140 19.61 3.33 21.49
CA THR A 140 18.72 2.29 20.94
C THR A 140 17.88 2.85 19.79
N TYR A 141 17.47 1.98 18.85
CA TYR A 141 16.56 2.42 17.79
C TYR A 141 15.17 2.81 18.35
N ALA A 142 14.75 2.20 19.45
CA ALA A 142 13.54 2.58 20.18
C ALA A 142 13.62 4.03 20.69
N ASP A 143 14.75 4.43 21.28
CA ASP A 143 14.94 5.81 21.74
C ASP A 143 14.94 6.80 20.56
N LEU A 144 15.58 6.45 19.45
CA LEU A 144 15.54 7.28 18.23
C LEU A 144 14.11 7.45 17.72
N ARG A 145 13.34 6.36 17.62
CA ARG A 145 11.95 6.42 17.18
C ARG A 145 11.07 7.23 18.14
N ASN A 146 11.23 7.03 19.44
CA ASN A 146 10.50 7.77 20.47
C ASN A 146 10.81 9.27 20.45
N ASN A 147 12.06 9.65 20.19
CA ASN A 147 12.44 11.05 20.02
C ASN A 147 11.81 11.71 18.79
N GLY A 148 11.43 10.91 17.78
CA GLY A 148 10.70 11.38 16.60
C GLY A 148 9.19 11.57 16.84
N ILE A 149 8.67 11.15 18.00
CA ILE A 149 7.28 11.40 18.39
C ILE A 149 7.22 12.75 19.07
N MET A 150 6.55 13.71 18.43
CA MET A 150 6.52 15.10 18.85
C MET A 150 5.08 15.58 19.07
N THR A 151 4.88 16.43 20.08
CA THR A 151 3.60 17.11 20.29
C THR A 151 3.62 18.46 19.59
N ALA A 152 2.70 18.68 18.67
CA ALA A 152 2.51 19.93 17.95
C ALA A 152 1.93 21.02 18.85
N SER A 153 2.16 22.30 18.52
CA SER A 153 1.61 23.43 19.28
C SER A 153 0.07 23.48 19.33
N THR A 154 -0.58 22.78 18.40
CA THR A 154 -2.04 22.68 18.24
C THR A 154 -2.64 21.41 18.88
N GLY A 155 -1.83 20.58 19.53
CA GLY A 155 -2.27 19.43 20.34
C GLY A 155 -2.18 18.06 19.67
N GLU A 156 -1.84 18.00 18.38
CA GLU A 156 -1.60 16.75 17.66
C GLU A 156 -0.30 16.07 18.15
N THR A 157 -0.26 14.74 18.10
CA THR A 157 0.98 13.97 18.21
C THR A 157 1.42 13.56 16.81
N ILE A 158 2.66 13.87 16.43
CA ILE A 158 3.19 13.68 15.08
C ILE A 158 4.43 12.79 15.12
N PHE A 159 4.55 11.89 14.15
CA PHE A 159 5.75 11.12 13.87
C PHE A 159 6.04 11.16 12.37
N CYS A 160 7.29 11.44 11.99
CA CYS A 160 7.77 11.36 10.61
C CYS A 160 9.03 10.48 10.59
N GLY A 161 9.06 9.44 9.74
CA GLY A 161 10.26 8.61 9.63
C GLY A 161 10.03 7.24 8.99
N PRO A 162 11.11 6.44 8.90
CA PRO A 162 11.03 5.10 8.34
C PRO A 162 10.23 4.17 9.26
N SER A 163 9.37 3.36 8.66
CA SER A 163 8.65 2.26 9.31
C SER A 163 8.66 1.03 8.39
N ASP A 164 8.39 -0.13 8.96
CA ASP A 164 8.00 -1.30 8.17
C ASP A 164 6.77 -0.97 7.32
N ASP A 165 6.67 -1.50 6.11
CA ASP A 165 5.51 -1.25 5.24
C ASP A 165 4.27 -1.95 5.84
N PRO A 166 3.23 -1.22 6.27
CA PRO A 166 2.06 -1.86 6.85
C PRO A 166 1.12 -2.45 5.80
N PHE A 167 1.29 -2.15 4.51
CA PHE A 167 0.52 -2.79 3.46
C PHE A 167 1.07 -4.18 3.16
N PHE A 168 0.18 -5.16 3.08
CA PHE A 168 0.53 -6.55 2.84
C PHE A 168 -0.28 -7.07 1.66
N VAL A 169 0.41 -7.65 0.68
CA VAL A 169 -0.23 -8.15 -0.53
C VAL A 169 0.74 -9.06 -1.28
N ASP A 170 0.22 -10.13 -1.90
CA ASP A 170 1.02 -10.88 -2.87
C ASP A 170 1.05 -10.14 -4.21
N LEU A 171 1.89 -9.09 -4.30
CA LEU A 171 2.07 -8.29 -5.53
C LEU A 171 2.40 -9.18 -6.72
N GLY A 172 3.25 -10.18 -6.52
CA GLY A 172 3.66 -11.11 -7.57
C GLY A 172 2.47 -11.89 -8.13
N ALA A 173 1.62 -12.42 -7.26
CA ALA A 173 0.41 -13.13 -7.67
C ALA A 173 -0.63 -12.20 -8.28
N ILE A 174 -0.95 -11.08 -7.62
CA ILE A 174 -2.00 -10.15 -8.07
C ILE A 174 -1.68 -9.62 -9.48
N PHE A 175 -0.44 -9.19 -9.74
CA PHE A 175 -0.05 -8.64 -11.03
C PHE A 175 0.40 -9.70 -12.06
N ASP A 176 0.62 -10.96 -11.66
CA ASP A 176 0.66 -12.12 -12.56
C ASP A 176 -0.76 -12.62 -12.85
N LEU A 177 -1.65 -11.75 -13.33
CA LEU A 177 -3.04 -12.07 -13.65
C LEU A 177 -3.79 -12.76 -12.50
N ALA A 178 -3.71 -12.20 -11.29
CA ALA A 178 -4.31 -12.77 -10.09
C ALA A 178 -3.96 -14.27 -9.91
N ASN A 179 -2.69 -14.64 -10.09
CA ASN A 179 -2.16 -15.97 -9.80
C ASN A 179 -2.11 -16.29 -8.29
N VAL A 180 -3.15 -15.91 -7.56
CA VAL A 180 -3.34 -16.18 -6.13
C VAL A 180 -3.54 -17.69 -5.94
N VAL A 181 -3.09 -18.18 -4.80
CA VAL A 181 -2.96 -19.62 -4.56
C VAL A 181 -4.31 -20.31 -4.53
N VAL A 182 -4.52 -21.25 -5.46
CA VAL A 182 -5.66 -22.17 -5.45
C VAL A 182 -5.17 -23.57 -5.04
N PRO A 183 -5.85 -24.25 -4.09
CA PRO A 183 -5.51 -25.62 -3.69
C PRO A 183 -5.53 -26.66 -4.82
N ASP A 184 -6.19 -26.35 -5.95
CA ASP A 184 -6.47 -27.28 -7.06
C ASP A 184 -5.37 -27.32 -8.15
N LEU A 185 -4.29 -26.54 -8.03
CA LEU A 185 -3.21 -26.52 -9.02
C LEU A 185 -2.08 -27.51 -8.68
N PRO A 186 -1.41 -28.14 -9.68
CA PRO A 186 -0.41 -29.20 -9.45
C PRO A 186 0.88 -28.76 -8.74
N ALA A 187 1.13 -27.45 -8.61
CA ALA A 187 2.27 -26.87 -7.91
C ALA A 187 1.95 -25.43 -7.47
N PRO A 188 1.15 -25.23 -6.42
CA PRO A 188 0.83 -23.88 -5.96
C PRO A 188 2.10 -23.22 -5.42
N ARG A 189 2.47 -22.07 -5.99
CA ARG A 189 3.43 -21.16 -5.36
C ARG A 189 2.86 -20.78 -3.98
N PRO A 190 3.61 -20.83 -2.88
CA PRO A 190 3.09 -20.32 -1.60
C PRO A 190 2.81 -18.81 -1.72
N PRO A 191 1.74 -18.28 -1.08
CA PRO A 191 1.51 -16.84 -1.05
C PRO A 191 2.72 -16.15 -0.42
N LYS A 192 3.19 -15.06 -1.04
CA LYS A 192 4.30 -14.27 -0.49
C LYS A 192 3.91 -12.81 -0.50
N ASP A 193 3.94 -12.21 0.68
CA ASP A 193 3.85 -10.77 0.84
C ASP A 193 5.01 -10.09 0.09
N GLY A 194 4.67 -9.31 -0.94
CA GLY A 194 5.63 -8.60 -1.78
C GLY A 194 6.32 -7.44 -1.06
N LEU A 195 5.68 -6.91 -0.02
CA LEU A 195 6.15 -5.78 0.77
C LEU A 195 6.78 -6.21 2.10
N SER A 196 6.62 -7.49 2.48
CA SER A 196 7.41 -8.06 3.56
C SER A 196 8.88 -7.73 3.37
N CYS A 197 9.57 -7.47 4.48
CA CYS A 197 10.97 -7.11 4.45
C CYS A 197 11.31 -5.76 3.80
N LYS A 198 10.34 -4.90 3.54
CA LYS A 198 10.53 -3.54 3.02
C LYS A 198 10.12 -2.52 4.07
N ASN A 199 10.77 -1.35 4.02
CA ASN A 199 10.33 -0.19 4.77
C ASN A 199 9.61 0.79 3.84
N THR A 200 9.00 1.80 4.45
CA THR A 200 8.38 2.95 3.80
C THR A 200 8.64 4.22 4.62
N ARG A 201 8.37 5.38 4.04
CA ARG A 201 8.43 6.70 4.71
C ARG A 201 7.07 7.11 5.19
N SER A 202 6.89 7.25 6.49
CA SER A 202 5.57 7.50 7.04
C SER A 202 5.44 8.87 7.66
N LEU A 203 4.34 9.54 7.33
CA LEU A 203 3.82 10.72 8.02
C LEU A 203 2.63 10.28 8.85
N VAL A 204 2.70 10.41 10.18
CA VAL A 204 1.68 9.91 11.11
C VAL A 204 1.22 11.06 12.00
N ILE A 205 -0.09 11.30 12.00
CA ILE A 205 -0.74 12.33 12.81
C ILE A 205 -1.78 11.64 13.69
N LYS A 206 -1.68 11.82 15.01
CA LYS A 206 -2.77 11.52 15.94
C LYS A 206 -3.39 12.84 16.40
N ALA A 207 -4.59 13.11 15.93
CA ALA A 207 -5.32 14.35 16.16
C ALA A 207 -6.54 14.11 17.09
N PRO A 208 -6.85 15.02 18.03
CA PRO A 208 -8.12 15.01 18.75
C PRO A 208 -9.31 15.08 17.79
N ILE A 209 -10.40 14.35 18.08
CA ILE A 209 -11.62 14.42 17.25
C ILE A 209 -12.16 15.84 17.18
N SER A 210 -12.21 16.56 18.30
CA SER A 210 -12.68 17.95 18.34
C SER A 210 -11.82 18.90 17.51
N THR A 211 -10.61 18.50 17.09
CA THR A 211 -9.79 19.28 16.15
C THR A 211 -10.15 19.02 14.69
N LEU A 212 -10.73 17.85 14.39
CA LEU A 212 -11.17 17.43 13.06
C LEU A 212 -12.66 17.63 12.83
N GLN A 213 -13.47 17.71 13.88
CA GLN A 213 -14.92 17.92 13.81
C GLN A 213 -15.22 19.41 13.54
N LYS A 214 -16.08 19.68 12.55
CA LYS A 214 -16.37 21.01 12.00
C LYS A 214 -16.79 22.09 13.03
N ASP A 215 -17.46 21.69 14.11
CA ASP A 215 -17.96 22.56 15.19
C ASP A 215 -17.11 22.47 16.48
N GLY A 216 -16.01 21.70 16.47
CA GLY A 216 -15.19 21.45 17.64
C GLY A 216 -15.78 20.48 18.66
N LYS A 217 -16.77 19.66 18.31
CA LYS A 217 -17.43 18.71 19.22
C LYS A 217 -16.53 17.53 19.57
N ASP A 218 -16.56 17.13 20.84
CA ASP A 218 -15.99 15.86 21.27
C ASP A 218 -16.89 14.68 20.87
N VAL A 219 -16.30 13.49 20.67
CA VAL A 219 -17.05 12.30 20.24
C VAL A 219 -18.16 11.89 21.21
N SER A 220 -18.05 12.21 22.49
CA SER A 220 -19.11 11.97 23.48
C SER A 220 -20.39 12.79 23.22
N GLN A 221 -20.33 13.78 22.34
CA GLN A 221 -21.45 14.60 21.91
C GLN A 221 -22.13 14.04 20.64
N ALA A 222 -21.61 12.97 20.04
CA ALA A 222 -22.27 12.29 18.94
C ALA A 222 -23.62 11.73 19.38
N ILE A 223 -24.67 11.91 18.57
CA ILE A 223 -26.02 11.46 18.91
C ILE A 223 -26.11 9.92 18.96
N ASN A 224 -25.32 9.23 18.14
CA ASN A 224 -25.12 7.79 18.12
C ASN A 224 -23.94 7.44 17.20
N ILE A 225 -23.67 6.15 17.00
CA ILE A 225 -22.53 5.65 16.21
C ILE A 225 -22.63 5.94 14.71
N LEU A 226 -23.77 6.44 14.22
CA LEU A 226 -24.04 6.79 12.82
C LEU A 226 -24.21 8.30 12.63
N ASP A 227 -23.78 9.12 13.60
CA ASP A 227 -23.90 10.57 13.52
C ASP A 227 -23.15 11.13 12.30
N SER A 228 -23.85 11.88 11.45
CA SER A 228 -23.28 12.49 10.25
C SER A 228 -22.39 13.70 10.55
N ASP A 229 -22.53 14.32 11.73
CA ASP A 229 -21.70 15.47 12.13
C ASP A 229 -20.24 15.07 12.46
N PHE A 230 -19.93 13.77 12.47
CA PHE A 230 -18.62 13.21 12.83
C PHE A 230 -17.93 12.51 11.65
N ILE A 231 -18.38 12.76 10.42
CA ILE A 231 -17.78 12.17 9.21
C ILE A 231 -16.72 13.11 8.64
N ILE A 232 -15.55 12.56 8.33
CA ILE A 232 -14.47 13.26 7.61
C ILE A 232 -14.05 12.48 6.37
N GLY A 233 -13.61 13.17 5.33
CA GLY A 233 -12.89 12.62 4.18
C GLY A 233 -11.39 12.90 4.32
N VAL A 234 -10.55 11.91 4.02
CA VAL A 234 -9.09 12.01 4.15
C VAL A 234 -8.40 11.49 2.88
N TYR A 235 -7.43 12.24 2.38
CA TYR A 235 -6.51 11.83 1.31
C TYR A 235 -5.16 12.52 1.50
N ALA A 236 -4.14 12.06 0.77
CA ALA A 236 -2.80 12.66 0.83
C ALA A 236 -2.22 12.87 -0.57
N THR A 237 -1.34 13.86 -0.69
CA THR A 237 -0.75 14.29 -1.96
C THR A 237 0.74 14.61 -1.82
N ALA A 238 1.48 14.43 -2.91
CA ALA A 238 2.81 15.03 -3.07
C ALA A 238 2.84 15.99 -4.27
N SER A 239 3.50 17.13 -4.07
CA SER A 239 3.69 18.17 -5.07
C SER A 239 5.15 18.53 -5.25
N ARG A 240 5.52 18.94 -6.47
CA ARG A 240 6.85 19.50 -6.80
C ARG A 240 6.71 20.85 -7.47
N GLN A 241 7.76 21.65 -7.42
CA GLN A 241 7.79 22.89 -8.20
C GLN A 241 7.96 22.59 -9.70
N SER A 242 7.32 23.39 -10.55
CA SER A 242 7.22 23.14 -12.00
C SER A 242 8.56 23.22 -12.76
N MET A 243 9.61 23.79 -12.17
CA MET A 243 10.94 23.88 -12.77
C MET A 243 12.01 23.27 -11.86
N LYS A 244 12.86 22.42 -12.43
CA LYS A 244 14.08 21.87 -11.81
C LYS A 244 15.28 22.08 -12.74
N VAL A 245 16.32 22.74 -12.23
CA VAL A 245 17.57 23.00 -12.98
C VAL A 245 18.71 22.26 -12.29
N LEU A 246 19.30 21.30 -13.02
CA LEU A 246 20.43 20.51 -12.55
C LEU A 246 21.72 21.36 -12.54
N SER A 247 22.56 21.15 -11.54
CA SER A 247 23.86 21.81 -11.46
C SER A 247 24.89 21.13 -12.39
N PRO A 248 25.69 21.89 -13.15
CA PRO A 248 26.77 21.32 -13.97
C PRO A 248 27.98 20.85 -13.16
N ILE A 249 28.08 21.24 -11.88
CA ILE A 249 29.20 20.90 -11.00
C ILE A 249 28.82 19.90 -9.90
N GLY A 250 27.60 19.34 -9.97
CA GLY A 250 27.13 18.33 -9.03
C GLY A 250 26.53 18.89 -7.73
N ASP A 251 26.30 20.20 -7.64
CA ASP A 251 25.53 20.77 -6.53
C ASP A 251 24.07 20.31 -6.56
N LYS A 252 23.38 20.46 -5.43
CA LYS A 252 21.94 20.21 -5.33
C LYS A 252 21.19 20.97 -6.43
N PRO A 253 20.25 20.33 -7.15
CA PRO A 253 19.42 21.00 -8.14
C PRO A 253 18.67 22.19 -7.52
N THR A 254 18.44 23.22 -8.32
CA THR A 254 17.58 24.34 -7.93
C THR A 254 16.17 24.11 -8.45
N THR A 255 15.16 24.42 -7.65
CA THR A 255 13.75 24.32 -8.03
C THR A 255 13.04 25.66 -7.90
N SER A 256 12.05 25.91 -8.75
CA SER A 256 11.29 27.16 -8.77
C SER A 256 9.95 27.01 -9.50
N GLY A 257 9.09 28.02 -9.40
CA GLY A 257 7.76 28.04 -10.03
C GLY A 257 6.65 27.57 -9.10
N ASN A 258 5.48 27.31 -9.68
CA ASN A 258 4.29 26.88 -8.94
C ASN A 258 4.46 25.44 -8.47
N TRP A 259 3.84 25.11 -7.33
CA TRP A 259 3.68 23.73 -6.89
C TRP A 259 2.64 23.04 -7.77
N ILE A 260 2.98 21.86 -8.25
CA ILE A 260 2.16 21.00 -9.08
C ILE A 260 2.02 19.66 -8.37
N GLN A 261 0.78 19.23 -8.14
CA GLN A 261 0.49 17.90 -7.63
C GLN A 261 0.89 16.86 -8.67
N ILE A 262 1.62 15.83 -8.23
CA ILE A 262 2.08 14.74 -9.09
C ILE A 262 1.70 13.36 -8.54
N SER A 263 1.15 13.32 -7.34
CA SER A 263 0.73 12.12 -6.64
C SER A 263 -0.44 12.46 -5.73
N ARG A 264 -1.45 11.59 -5.72
CA ARG A 264 -2.53 11.60 -4.72
C ARG A 264 -2.97 10.19 -4.41
N LEU A 265 -3.49 10.00 -3.20
CA LEU A 265 -4.12 8.75 -2.82
C LEU A 265 -5.19 9.01 -1.76
N GLY A 266 -6.41 8.56 -2.03
CA GLY A 266 -7.52 8.46 -1.06
C GLY A 266 -7.87 6.99 -0.83
N MET A 267 -8.71 6.43 -1.70
CA MET A 267 -9.05 5.00 -1.67
C MET A 267 -7.92 4.20 -2.34
N PRO A 268 -7.32 3.19 -1.67
CA PRO A 268 -6.13 2.49 -2.15
C PRO A 268 -6.29 1.98 -3.59
N LEU A 269 -7.27 1.11 -3.86
CA LEU A 269 -7.36 0.49 -5.17
C LEU A 269 -7.92 1.35 -6.29
N ASN A 270 -8.32 2.59 -6.00
CA ASN A 270 -8.76 3.52 -7.04
C ASN A 270 -7.59 3.84 -7.99
N ASN A 271 -6.41 4.14 -7.45
CA ASN A 271 -5.20 4.33 -8.26
C ASN A 271 -4.62 2.98 -8.75
N GLU A 272 -4.80 1.86 -8.05
CA GLU A 272 -4.05 0.63 -8.35
C GLU A 272 -4.74 -0.26 -9.38
N VAL A 273 -6.04 -0.56 -9.25
CA VAL A 273 -6.73 -1.55 -10.11
C VAL A 273 -8.06 -1.08 -10.70
N ILE A 274 -8.62 0.04 -10.24
CA ILE A 274 -9.84 0.62 -10.84
C ILE A 274 -9.47 1.49 -12.05
N ASN A 275 -8.57 2.47 -11.86
CA ASN A 275 -8.14 3.32 -12.95
C ASN A 275 -7.16 2.57 -13.88
N PRO A 276 -7.37 2.55 -15.20
CA PRO A 276 -6.46 1.90 -16.12
C PRO A 276 -5.15 2.69 -16.24
N ILE A 277 -4.05 1.99 -16.56
CA ILE A 277 -2.70 2.54 -16.59
C ILE A 277 -2.57 3.85 -17.40
N GLY A 278 -3.32 3.98 -18.50
CA GLY A 278 -3.25 5.12 -19.42
C GLY A 278 -3.80 6.44 -18.87
N VAL A 279 -4.50 6.42 -17.72
CA VAL A 279 -5.05 7.64 -17.11
C VAL A 279 -4.49 7.92 -15.71
N LYS A 280 -3.64 7.03 -15.16
CA LYS A 280 -3.18 7.16 -13.76
C LYS A 280 -2.35 8.41 -13.52
N ASP A 281 -1.47 8.78 -14.45
CA ASP A 281 -0.68 10.01 -14.31
C ASP A 281 -1.58 11.25 -14.29
N PHE A 282 -2.62 11.24 -15.13
CA PHE A 282 -3.61 12.31 -15.15
C PHE A 282 -4.43 12.32 -13.85
N PHE A 283 -4.92 11.16 -13.39
CA PHE A 283 -5.58 11.00 -12.07
C PHE A 283 -4.73 11.61 -10.95
N ASN A 284 -3.45 11.24 -10.86
CA ASN A 284 -2.50 11.73 -9.85
C ASN A 284 -2.28 13.25 -9.90
N SER A 285 -2.46 13.88 -11.05
CA SER A 285 -2.31 15.32 -11.22
C SER A 285 -3.56 16.15 -10.86
N GLN A 286 -4.73 15.52 -10.73
CA GLN A 286 -5.99 16.22 -10.45
C GLN A 286 -6.30 16.29 -8.95
N ASP A 287 -6.97 17.36 -8.51
CA ASP A 287 -7.60 17.37 -7.18
C ASP A 287 -8.83 16.42 -7.16
N PRO A 288 -9.22 15.88 -5.99
CA PRO A 288 -10.33 14.93 -5.91
C PRO A 288 -11.70 15.55 -6.18
N TYR A 289 -11.83 16.88 -6.25
CA TYR A 289 -13.10 17.56 -6.49
C TYR A 289 -13.45 17.66 -7.97
N ASN A 290 -12.49 17.40 -8.87
CA ASN A 290 -12.61 17.54 -10.32
C ASN A 290 -12.40 16.21 -11.07
N GLU A 291 -13.06 15.13 -10.64
CA GLU A 291 -12.73 13.76 -11.11
C GLU A 291 -13.88 12.96 -11.76
N THR A 292 -14.94 13.64 -12.20
CA THR A 292 -16.13 12.98 -12.80
C THR A 292 -15.82 12.03 -13.97
N GLU A 293 -14.74 12.26 -14.71
CA GLU A 293 -14.34 11.41 -15.84
C GLU A 293 -13.81 10.02 -15.42
N PHE A 294 -13.44 9.85 -14.16
CA PHE A 294 -12.97 8.58 -13.59
C PHE A 294 -14.13 7.72 -13.05
N GLU A 295 -15.32 8.29 -12.82
CA GLU A 295 -16.49 7.54 -12.34
C GLU A 295 -16.89 6.37 -13.24
N LYS A 296 -16.58 6.45 -14.54
CA LYS A 296 -16.82 5.35 -15.48
C LYS A 296 -16.08 4.06 -15.09
N TYR A 297 -14.93 4.18 -14.43
CA TYR A 297 -14.16 3.04 -13.94
C TYR A 297 -14.72 2.47 -12.64
N LEU A 298 -15.43 3.28 -11.83
CA LEU A 298 -16.15 2.78 -10.65
C LEU A 298 -17.49 2.14 -11.01
N THR A 299 -18.18 2.67 -12.01
CA THR A 299 -19.51 2.19 -12.45
C THR A 299 -19.46 0.96 -13.35
N ASN A 300 -18.36 0.76 -14.06
CA ASN A 300 -18.06 -0.43 -14.87
C ASN A 300 -16.56 -0.80 -14.70
N PRO A 301 -16.14 -1.33 -13.55
CA PRO A 301 -14.73 -1.60 -13.28
C PRO A 301 -14.17 -2.67 -14.20
N GLU A 302 -12.97 -2.44 -14.75
CA GLU A 302 -12.30 -3.43 -15.62
C GLU A 302 -12.10 -4.76 -14.90
N LEU A 303 -11.72 -4.71 -13.61
CA LEU A 303 -11.56 -5.89 -12.75
C LEU A 303 -12.81 -6.80 -12.75
N ALA A 304 -14.01 -6.20 -12.87
CA ALA A 304 -15.27 -6.91 -12.90
C ALA A 304 -15.42 -7.82 -14.14
N LEU A 305 -14.76 -7.50 -15.25
CA LEU A 305 -14.78 -8.31 -16.48
C LEU A 305 -14.12 -9.69 -16.29
N TYR A 306 -13.19 -9.80 -15.33
CA TYR A 306 -12.53 -11.05 -14.96
C TYR A 306 -13.32 -11.87 -13.91
N MET A 307 -14.45 -11.34 -13.44
CA MET A 307 -15.43 -12.02 -12.58
C MET A 307 -16.74 -12.34 -13.33
N ASP A 308 -16.76 -12.12 -14.64
CA ASP A 308 -17.88 -12.42 -15.54
C ASP A 308 -17.47 -13.48 -16.57
N ASN A 309 -18.04 -14.68 -16.46
CA ASN A 309 -17.76 -15.80 -17.38
C ASN A 309 -18.20 -15.54 -18.82
N THR A 310 -19.08 -14.57 -19.06
CA THR A 310 -19.49 -14.16 -20.41
C THR A 310 -18.48 -13.21 -21.08
N GLN A 311 -17.50 -12.73 -20.29
CA GLN A 311 -16.41 -11.86 -20.72
C GLN A 311 -15.06 -12.59 -20.53
N PHE A 312 -14.22 -12.13 -19.60
CA PHE A 312 -12.86 -12.62 -19.38
C PHE A 312 -12.74 -13.53 -18.15
N GLY A 313 -13.83 -13.91 -17.49
CA GLY A 313 -13.80 -14.72 -16.26
C GLY A 313 -13.18 -16.11 -16.40
N THR A 314 -13.04 -16.62 -17.63
CA THR A 314 -12.32 -17.88 -17.90
C THR A 314 -10.82 -17.68 -18.15
N ALA A 315 -10.38 -16.45 -18.41
CA ALA A 315 -8.97 -16.11 -18.61
C ALA A 315 -8.18 -16.07 -17.30
N VAL A 316 -8.88 -15.81 -16.18
CA VAL A 316 -8.29 -15.71 -14.84
C VAL A 316 -8.98 -16.71 -13.91
N PRO A 317 -8.65 -18.02 -14.02
CA PRO A 317 -9.36 -19.08 -13.33
C PRO A 317 -9.24 -19.01 -11.80
N ASN A 318 -8.23 -18.32 -11.27
CA ASN A 318 -8.03 -18.19 -9.83
C ASN A 318 -9.02 -17.22 -9.17
N LEU A 319 -9.73 -16.42 -9.96
CA LEU A 319 -10.86 -15.63 -9.48
C LEU A 319 -12.20 -16.38 -9.62
N LYS A 320 -12.21 -17.70 -9.86
CA LYS A 320 -13.43 -18.49 -10.14
C LYS A 320 -14.54 -18.36 -9.09
N ASP A 321 -14.15 -18.18 -7.83
CA ASP A 321 -15.05 -18.09 -6.67
C ASP A 321 -15.63 -16.66 -6.52
N LEU A 322 -15.09 -15.69 -7.26
CA LEU A 322 -15.58 -14.31 -7.33
C LEU A 322 -16.41 -14.14 -8.60
N ARG A 323 -17.74 -14.04 -8.48
CA ARG A 323 -18.66 -13.91 -9.62
C ARG A 323 -19.66 -12.80 -9.39
N ILE A 324 -19.88 -11.98 -10.40
CA ILE A 324 -20.87 -10.89 -10.34
C ILE A 324 -22.27 -11.45 -10.55
N GLN A 325 -23.24 -10.91 -9.83
CA GLN A 325 -24.64 -11.28 -9.99
C GLN A 325 -25.15 -10.91 -11.39
N SER A 326 -25.56 -11.92 -12.16
CA SER A 326 -26.17 -11.75 -13.48
C SER A 326 -27.70 -11.81 -13.46
N ASN A 327 -28.28 -12.30 -12.37
CA ASN A 327 -29.71 -12.54 -12.22
C ASN A 327 -30.15 -12.40 -10.75
N SER A 328 -29.61 -11.39 -10.05
CA SER A 328 -29.95 -11.12 -8.65
C SER A 328 -31.45 -10.87 -8.51
N LEU A 329 -32.06 -11.53 -7.53
CA LEU A 329 -33.52 -11.53 -7.30
C LEU A 329 -34.34 -11.85 -8.56
N GLN A 330 -33.75 -12.56 -9.52
CA GLN A 330 -34.35 -12.92 -10.81
C GLN A 330 -34.73 -11.71 -11.69
N MET A 331 -34.16 -10.53 -11.42
CA MET A 331 -34.55 -9.26 -12.06
C MET A 331 -33.36 -8.36 -12.41
N TYR A 332 -32.28 -8.40 -11.64
CA TYR A 332 -31.19 -7.43 -11.73
C TYR A 332 -29.90 -8.09 -12.23
N ASP A 333 -29.30 -7.48 -13.25
CA ASP A 333 -28.04 -7.90 -13.85
C ASP A 333 -26.98 -6.83 -13.58
N PHE A 334 -26.03 -7.14 -12.69
CA PHE A 334 -25.00 -6.20 -12.22
C PHE A 334 -23.69 -6.31 -12.99
N ARG A 335 -23.61 -7.14 -14.03
CA ARG A 335 -22.44 -7.24 -14.91
C ARG A 335 -22.25 -5.94 -15.69
N ASN A 336 -21.00 -5.57 -15.98
CA ASN A 336 -20.68 -4.32 -16.66
C ASN A 336 -21.54 -4.08 -17.90
N PHE A 337 -21.99 -2.84 -18.09
CA PHE A 337 -22.84 -2.37 -19.18
C PHE A 337 -24.30 -2.88 -19.17
N HIS A 338 -24.70 -3.66 -18.16
CA HIS A 338 -26.10 -3.96 -17.91
C HIS A 338 -26.75 -2.89 -17.02
N ASN A 339 -28.07 -2.95 -16.85
CA ASN A 339 -28.81 -1.90 -16.17
C ASN A 339 -28.73 -1.98 -14.63
N GLY A 340 -28.29 -3.10 -14.04
CA GLY A 340 -28.33 -3.28 -12.59
C GLY A 340 -29.70 -2.91 -12.03
N ALA A 341 -29.72 -1.99 -11.06
CA ALA A 341 -30.92 -1.47 -10.44
C ALA A 341 -31.53 -0.23 -11.15
N ALA A 342 -30.99 0.23 -12.28
CA ALA A 342 -31.44 1.47 -12.95
C ALA A 342 -32.91 1.46 -13.40
N GLY A 343 -33.54 0.27 -13.51
CA GLY A 343 -34.99 0.16 -13.74
C GLY A 343 -35.86 0.72 -12.61
N LEU A 344 -35.29 0.97 -11.42
CA LEU A 344 -35.95 1.61 -10.30
C LEU A 344 -36.02 3.16 -10.44
N LEU A 345 -35.43 3.73 -11.49
CA LEU A 345 -35.44 5.18 -11.68
C LEU A 345 -36.88 5.68 -11.87
N GLY A 346 -37.33 6.53 -10.95
CA GLY A 346 -38.70 7.04 -10.91
C GLY A 346 -39.75 6.07 -10.35
N ASP A 347 -39.34 4.90 -9.85
CA ASP A 347 -40.25 3.96 -9.18
C ASP A 347 -40.70 4.54 -7.82
N PRO A 348 -42.01 4.61 -7.52
CA PRO A 348 -42.51 5.08 -6.22
C PRO A 348 -41.93 4.35 -5.00
N ALA A 349 -41.42 3.13 -5.17
CA ALA A 349 -40.77 2.36 -4.12
C ALA A 349 -39.42 2.95 -3.65
N THR A 350 -38.81 3.87 -4.41
CA THR A 350 -37.56 4.54 -4.01
C THR A 350 -37.78 5.74 -3.10
N ILE A 351 -39.02 6.23 -2.94
CA ILE A 351 -39.32 7.41 -2.14
C ILE A 351 -38.89 7.20 -0.68
N GLY A 352 -38.09 8.14 -0.15
CA GLY A 352 -37.55 8.09 1.20
C GLY A 352 -36.33 7.16 1.38
N THR A 353 -35.81 6.60 0.29
CA THR A 353 -34.58 5.79 0.27
C THR A 353 -33.39 6.63 -0.22
N ALA A 354 -32.18 6.09 -0.18
CA ALA A 354 -31.00 6.69 -0.80
C ALA A 354 -31.13 6.80 -2.34
N LEU A 355 -32.06 6.05 -2.94
CA LEU A 355 -32.35 6.09 -4.38
C LEU A 355 -33.44 7.11 -4.73
N ASP A 356 -33.94 7.88 -3.76
CA ASP A 356 -34.91 8.95 -3.98
C ASP A 356 -34.23 10.17 -4.64
N PRO A 357 -34.57 10.52 -5.89
CA PRO A 357 -33.99 11.68 -6.56
C PRO A 357 -34.28 13.00 -5.85
N ALA A 358 -35.35 13.09 -5.05
CA ALA A 358 -35.66 14.28 -4.27
C ALA A 358 -34.70 14.47 -3.08
N LEU A 359 -34.02 13.41 -2.63
CA LEU A 359 -33.06 13.47 -1.53
C LEU A 359 -31.61 13.50 -2.02
N TYR A 360 -31.27 12.70 -3.04
CA TYR A 360 -29.88 12.48 -3.47
C TYR A 360 -29.65 12.62 -4.99
N GLY A 361 -30.66 13.05 -5.75
CA GLY A 361 -30.60 13.13 -7.21
C GLY A 361 -30.52 11.75 -7.89
N GLU A 362 -30.27 11.74 -9.20
CA GLU A 362 -30.26 10.52 -10.02
C GLU A 362 -28.87 9.83 -10.05
N TYR A 363 -28.01 10.13 -9.08
CA TYR A 363 -26.60 9.75 -9.10
C TYR A 363 -26.36 8.23 -8.99
N LEU A 364 -27.21 7.49 -8.26
CA LEU A 364 -27.01 6.07 -7.96
C LEU A 364 -27.68 5.10 -8.96
N LEU A 365 -28.62 5.58 -9.77
CA LEU A 365 -29.41 4.77 -10.70
C LEU A 365 -29.09 5.14 -12.15
N ARG A 366 -28.02 4.55 -12.68
CA ARG A 366 -27.49 4.91 -14.00
C ARG A 366 -27.63 3.75 -15.00
N PRO A 367 -28.38 3.91 -16.10
CA PRO A 367 -28.49 2.89 -17.15
C PRO A 367 -27.11 2.49 -17.71
N GLY A 368 -26.87 1.19 -17.90
CA GLY A 368 -25.59 0.65 -18.36
C GLY A 368 -24.41 0.84 -17.38
N GLN A 369 -24.67 1.22 -16.14
CA GLN A 369 -23.66 1.54 -15.11
C GLN A 369 -24.06 0.89 -13.78
N PRO A 370 -24.13 -0.45 -13.72
CA PRO A 370 -24.77 -1.17 -12.62
C PRO A 370 -24.07 -0.96 -11.28
N ARG A 371 -22.76 -0.68 -11.28
CA ARG A 371 -21.96 -0.44 -10.07
C ARG A 371 -22.06 0.98 -9.55
N SER A 372 -22.95 1.81 -10.13
CA SER A 372 -23.36 3.09 -9.55
C SER A 372 -24.10 2.93 -8.22
N LEU A 373 -24.60 1.73 -7.91
CA LEU A 373 -25.34 1.43 -6.69
C LEU A 373 -24.43 1.13 -5.48
N ASP A 374 -23.26 0.53 -5.70
CA ASP A 374 -22.42 0.00 -4.63
C ASP A 374 -20.98 0.53 -4.65
N ILE A 375 -20.22 0.32 -5.73
CA ILE A 375 -18.80 0.70 -5.81
C ILE A 375 -18.63 2.21 -5.93
N LEU A 376 -19.35 2.86 -6.85
CA LEU A 376 -19.26 4.31 -7.02
C LEU A 376 -19.51 5.08 -5.70
N PRO A 377 -20.62 4.88 -4.97
CA PRO A 377 -20.86 5.66 -3.77
C PRO A 377 -19.87 5.34 -2.66
N ILE A 378 -19.50 4.07 -2.44
CA ILE A 378 -18.61 3.74 -1.32
C ILE A 378 -17.19 4.31 -1.51
N PHE A 379 -16.74 4.53 -2.75
CA PHE A 379 -15.45 5.15 -3.06
C PHE A 379 -15.52 6.68 -3.24
N HIS A 380 -16.64 7.21 -3.75
CA HIS A 380 -16.68 8.59 -4.24
C HIS A 380 -17.51 9.55 -3.36
N THR A 381 -18.48 9.08 -2.58
CA THR A 381 -19.36 9.93 -1.74
C THR A 381 -19.54 9.41 -0.31
N GLY A 382 -19.22 8.15 -0.05
CA GLY A 382 -19.74 7.40 1.09
C GLY A 382 -21.21 7.02 0.90
N VAL A 383 -21.74 6.26 1.86
CA VAL A 383 -23.12 5.76 1.86
C VAL A 383 -23.88 6.22 3.11
N PRO A 384 -25.13 6.69 2.97
CA PRO A 384 -25.94 7.10 4.12
C PRO A 384 -26.55 5.87 4.80
N ASN A 385 -26.93 5.98 6.06
CA ASN A 385 -27.73 4.95 6.73
C ASN A 385 -29.22 5.02 6.33
N LEU A 386 -29.52 4.75 5.06
CA LEU A 386 -30.87 4.68 4.48
C LEU A 386 -30.99 3.43 3.61
N PRO A 387 -32.19 2.89 3.37
CA PRO A 387 -32.35 1.86 2.36
C PRO A 387 -31.79 2.31 0.99
N PRO A 388 -31.16 1.45 0.18
CA PRO A 388 -30.90 0.05 0.47
C PRO A 388 -29.66 -0.20 1.34
N TYR A 389 -28.87 0.81 1.73
CA TYR A 389 -27.59 0.69 2.46
C TYR A 389 -27.68 0.18 3.91
N GLN A 390 -28.89 -0.03 4.43
CA GLN A 390 -29.10 -0.81 5.66
C GLN A 390 -28.95 -2.32 5.38
N LEU A 391 -28.45 -3.09 6.36
CA LEU A 391 -28.24 -4.53 6.17
C LEU A 391 -29.55 -5.26 5.85
N ALA A 392 -29.44 -6.33 5.07
CA ALA A 392 -30.57 -7.19 4.71
C ALA A 392 -31.32 -7.77 5.93
N THR A 393 -30.68 -7.83 7.09
CA THR A 393 -31.31 -8.20 8.37
C THR A 393 -32.58 -7.41 8.64
N GLY A 394 -33.71 -8.13 8.71
CA GLY A 394 -35.03 -7.55 8.97
C GLY A 394 -35.78 -7.04 7.73
N LYS A 395 -35.15 -7.00 6.55
CA LYS A 395 -35.85 -6.68 5.31
C LYS A 395 -36.77 -7.85 4.91
N PRO A 396 -37.97 -7.58 4.36
CA PRO A 396 -38.78 -8.60 3.72
C PRO A 396 -38.03 -9.26 2.56
N ALA A 397 -38.23 -10.57 2.37
CA ALA A 397 -37.58 -11.32 1.30
C ALA A 397 -37.84 -10.69 -0.08
N GLY A 398 -36.77 -10.50 -0.86
CA GLY A 398 -36.84 -9.89 -2.18
C GLY A 398 -37.08 -8.38 -2.22
N ASN A 399 -37.09 -7.69 -1.07
CA ASN A 399 -37.28 -6.24 -1.01
C ASN A 399 -36.06 -5.50 -0.42
N PRO A 400 -35.04 -5.20 -1.23
CA PRO A 400 -33.84 -4.48 -0.77
C PRO A 400 -34.11 -3.00 -0.40
N LEU A 401 -35.24 -2.42 -0.85
CA LEU A 401 -35.62 -1.03 -0.55
C LEU A 401 -36.34 -0.87 0.79
N ALA A 402 -36.71 -1.97 1.44
CA ALA A 402 -37.29 -1.91 2.78
C ALA A 402 -36.23 -1.50 3.83
N PRO A 403 -36.67 -0.85 4.93
CA PRO A 403 -35.84 -0.64 6.09
C PRO A 403 -35.26 -1.95 6.61
N GLY A 404 -33.94 -1.95 6.80
CA GLY A 404 -33.19 -3.06 7.37
C GLY A 404 -32.58 -2.68 8.71
N LYS A 405 -31.57 -3.44 9.15
CA LYS A 405 -30.80 -3.09 10.33
C LYS A 405 -29.90 -1.88 10.02
N PRO A 406 -29.97 -0.79 10.81
CA PRO A 406 -29.01 0.32 10.72
C PRO A 406 -27.57 -0.19 10.83
N PHE A 407 -26.69 0.28 9.96
CA PHE A 407 -25.36 -0.30 9.82
C PHE A 407 -24.25 0.72 9.64
N VAL A 408 -24.08 1.31 8.46
CA VAL A 408 -22.99 2.26 8.21
C VAL A 408 -23.54 3.61 7.83
N ASN A 409 -22.84 4.67 8.25
CA ASN A 409 -23.02 6.02 7.74
C ASN A 409 -21.66 6.67 7.63
N ASN A 410 -21.10 6.68 6.43
CA ASN A 410 -19.88 7.42 6.10
C ASN A 410 -20.15 8.44 4.97
N PHE A 411 -21.41 8.78 4.74
CA PHE A 411 -21.81 9.75 3.74
C PHE A 411 -21.39 11.16 4.12
N LEU A 412 -20.46 11.69 3.34
CA LEU A 412 -20.07 13.09 3.32
C LEU A 412 -20.47 13.61 1.94
N PRO A 413 -21.44 14.55 1.82
CA PRO A 413 -21.98 14.99 0.52
C PRO A 413 -21.00 15.87 -0.26
N THR A 414 -19.84 15.31 -0.54
CA THR A 414 -18.72 15.86 -1.29
C THR A 414 -18.22 14.73 -2.18
N PHE A 415 -18.08 15.03 -3.48
CA PHE A 415 -17.54 14.08 -4.45
C PHE A 415 -16.02 14.12 -4.37
N GLY A 416 -15.41 12.93 -4.34
CA GLY A 416 -13.97 12.77 -4.47
C GLY A 416 -13.43 11.51 -3.81
N ASP A 417 -12.29 11.06 -4.32
CA ASP A 417 -11.48 9.96 -3.84
C ASP A 417 -10.90 10.27 -2.46
N MET A 418 -11.51 9.73 -1.42
CA MET A 418 -11.15 9.98 -0.03
C MET A 418 -11.54 8.79 0.85
N LEU A 419 -10.71 8.46 1.83
CA LEU A 419 -11.12 7.62 2.94
C LEU A 419 -12.15 8.36 3.78
N ARG A 420 -13.39 7.85 3.82
CA ARG A 420 -14.47 8.43 4.62
C ARG A 420 -14.59 7.72 5.96
N LEU A 421 -14.26 8.43 7.03
CA LEU A 421 -14.29 7.93 8.40
C LEU A 421 -15.41 8.60 9.18
N ASN A 422 -16.35 7.79 9.69
CA ASN A 422 -17.23 8.23 10.76
C ASN A 422 -16.54 8.05 12.11
N MET A 423 -16.13 9.17 12.71
CA MET A 423 -15.43 9.22 13.98
C MET A 423 -16.32 8.91 15.20
N ALA A 424 -17.64 8.81 15.02
CA ALA A 424 -18.56 8.36 16.08
C ALA A 424 -18.60 6.83 16.24
N VAL A 425 -18.10 6.09 15.25
CA VAL A 425 -18.07 4.62 15.32
C VAL A 425 -17.04 4.16 16.36
N PRO A 426 -17.45 3.33 17.34
CA PRO A 426 -16.53 2.78 18.34
C PRO A 426 -15.46 1.89 17.71
N ILE A 427 -14.32 1.78 18.38
CA ILE A 427 -13.20 0.93 17.96
C ILE A 427 -13.53 -0.53 18.31
N THR A 428 -13.24 -1.45 17.40
CA THR A 428 -13.21 -2.87 17.72
C THR A 428 -11.87 -3.19 18.38
N PRO A 429 -11.86 -3.63 19.65
CA PRO A 429 -10.60 -3.98 20.31
C PRO A 429 -9.85 -5.03 19.51
N ARG A 430 -8.53 -4.87 19.34
CA ARG A 430 -7.71 -5.81 18.53
C ARG A 430 -7.56 -7.19 19.14
N ASN A 431 -7.97 -7.35 20.39
CA ASN A 431 -8.06 -8.63 21.10
C ASN A 431 -9.50 -9.15 21.22
N ASP A 432 -10.47 -8.50 20.58
CA ASP A 432 -11.85 -9.00 20.51
C ASP A 432 -11.86 -10.31 19.69
N PRO A 433 -12.54 -11.38 20.14
CA PRO A 433 -12.61 -12.64 19.41
C PRO A 433 -13.24 -12.52 18.02
N ASN A 434 -14.03 -11.47 17.78
CA ASN A 434 -14.66 -11.18 16.49
C ASN A 434 -13.88 -10.16 15.65
N PHE A 435 -12.73 -9.65 16.13
CA PHE A 435 -11.88 -8.78 15.32
C PHE A 435 -11.42 -9.52 14.05
N SER A 436 -11.47 -8.83 12.91
CA SER A 436 -11.10 -9.39 11.61
C SER A 436 -10.49 -8.32 10.71
N THR A 437 -9.56 -8.72 9.85
CA THR A 437 -8.94 -7.88 8.81
C THR A 437 -9.89 -7.55 7.67
N LEU A 438 -11.08 -8.17 7.62
CA LEU A 438 -12.09 -7.94 6.59
C LEU A 438 -13.00 -6.71 6.82
N GLY A 439 -12.69 -5.88 7.83
CA GLY A 439 -13.41 -4.64 8.11
C GLY A 439 -14.93 -4.78 8.06
N LEU A 440 -15.59 -3.94 7.25
CA LEU A 440 -17.05 -3.95 7.14
C LEU A 440 -17.63 -5.26 6.60
N ILE A 441 -16.90 -6.04 5.81
CA ILE A 441 -17.39 -7.35 5.34
C ILE A 441 -17.60 -8.30 6.53
N GLN A 442 -16.68 -8.33 7.50
CA GLN A 442 -16.90 -9.14 8.70
C GLN A 442 -18.09 -8.62 9.52
N ALA A 443 -18.24 -7.31 9.63
CA ALA A 443 -19.39 -6.73 10.34
C ALA A 443 -20.72 -7.08 9.66
N VAL A 444 -20.76 -7.14 8.32
CA VAL A 444 -21.90 -7.67 7.55
C VAL A 444 -22.15 -9.13 7.90
N VAL A 445 -21.12 -9.99 7.88
CA VAL A 445 -21.25 -11.42 8.21
C VAL A 445 -21.88 -11.58 9.59
N LEU A 446 -21.34 -10.93 10.61
CA LEU A 446 -21.90 -10.95 11.96
C LEU A 446 -23.34 -10.43 11.99
N GLY A 447 -23.62 -9.32 11.30
CA GLY A 447 -24.94 -8.72 11.20
C GLY A 447 -26.00 -9.62 10.54
N LEU A 448 -25.58 -10.54 9.66
CA LEU A 448 -26.44 -11.50 8.95
C LEU A 448 -26.53 -12.86 9.66
N THR A 449 -25.46 -13.34 10.29
CA THR A 449 -25.37 -14.73 10.76
C THR A 449 -25.39 -14.89 12.27
N ASP A 450 -24.92 -13.90 13.03
CA ASP A 450 -24.80 -14.02 14.49
C ASP A 450 -26.12 -13.63 15.18
N PRO A 451 -26.72 -14.53 16.00
CA PRO A 451 -27.94 -14.25 16.77
C PRO A 451 -27.90 -12.96 17.61
N ALA A 452 -26.72 -12.51 18.03
CA ALA A 452 -26.55 -11.27 18.78
C ALA A 452 -26.93 -10.02 17.96
N TYR A 453 -26.79 -10.08 16.63
CA TYR A 453 -26.95 -8.94 15.73
C TYR A 453 -28.05 -9.15 14.68
N ASN A 454 -28.35 -10.39 14.29
CA ASN A 454 -29.25 -10.70 13.17
C ASN A 454 -30.73 -10.88 13.56
N THR A 455 -31.06 -10.80 14.85
CA THR A 455 -32.43 -11.06 15.35
C THR A 455 -33.30 -9.82 15.41
N THR A 456 -32.73 -8.62 15.32
CA THR A 456 -33.46 -7.35 15.41
C THR A 456 -32.89 -6.28 14.47
N THR A 457 -33.73 -5.30 14.13
CA THR A 457 -33.35 -4.09 13.39
C THR A 457 -32.90 -2.95 14.29
N ALA A 458 -32.62 -3.19 15.57
CA ALA A 458 -32.11 -2.17 16.47
C ALA A 458 -30.70 -1.73 16.02
N LEU A 459 -30.41 -0.43 16.15
CA LEU A 459 -29.06 0.09 16.01
C LEU A 459 -28.16 -0.53 17.08
N GLN A 460 -27.08 -1.16 16.65
CA GLN A 460 -26.10 -1.81 17.51
C GLN A 460 -24.72 -1.59 16.92
N PHE A 461 -23.71 -1.46 17.78
CA PHE A 461 -22.33 -1.62 17.35
C PHE A 461 -22.06 -3.10 17.08
N ILE A 462 -21.66 -3.40 15.84
CA ILE A 462 -21.21 -4.71 15.40
C ILE A 462 -19.68 -4.65 15.27
N PRO A 463 -18.92 -5.63 15.79
CA PRO A 463 -17.48 -5.66 15.62
C PRO A 463 -17.05 -5.50 14.14
N ASN A 464 -16.00 -4.72 13.94
CA ASN A 464 -15.39 -4.31 12.67
C ASN A 464 -16.14 -3.21 11.89
N MET A 465 -17.15 -2.57 12.48
CA MET A 465 -17.72 -1.34 11.92
C MET A 465 -16.71 -0.17 11.81
N ASP A 466 -15.59 -0.25 12.53
CA ASP A 466 -14.46 0.69 12.47
C ASP A 466 -13.41 0.36 11.38
N GLY A 467 -13.65 -0.70 10.59
CA GLY A 467 -12.75 -1.11 9.52
C GLY A 467 -13.14 -0.59 8.15
N PHE A 468 -12.25 -0.78 7.18
CA PHE A 468 -12.43 -0.35 5.81
C PHE A 468 -13.76 -0.85 5.20
N PRO A 469 -14.49 -0.02 4.42
CA PRO A 469 -14.22 1.40 4.08
C PRO A 469 -14.80 2.47 5.03
N ASN A 470 -15.01 2.21 6.32
CA ASN A 470 -15.20 3.28 7.32
C ASN A 470 -13.84 3.79 7.83
N GLY A 471 -13.19 4.61 7.01
CA GLY A 471 -11.75 4.85 7.12
C GLY A 471 -10.96 3.62 6.66
N ARG A 472 -9.74 3.45 7.15
CA ARG A 472 -8.88 2.27 6.90
C ARG A 472 -7.96 2.07 8.09
N ARG A 473 -7.98 0.86 8.67
CA ARG A 473 -7.07 0.42 9.73
C ARG A 473 -5.81 -0.18 9.09
N LEU A 474 -4.68 -0.18 9.81
CA LEU A 474 -3.45 -0.83 9.32
C LEU A 474 -3.64 -2.35 9.15
N GLU A 475 -4.56 -2.94 9.90
CA GLU A 475 -4.87 -4.37 9.84
C GLU A 475 -5.81 -4.77 8.69
N ASP A 476 -6.40 -3.83 7.96
CA ASP A 476 -7.42 -4.15 6.95
C ASP A 476 -6.79 -4.76 5.68
N ASP A 477 -7.25 -5.95 5.30
CA ASP A 477 -6.88 -6.64 4.05
C ASP A 477 -7.68 -6.03 2.88
N VAL A 478 -7.30 -4.80 2.51
CA VAL A 478 -8.03 -4.02 1.49
C VAL A 478 -8.06 -4.74 0.14
N THR A 479 -6.96 -5.42 -0.24
CA THR A 479 -6.88 -6.23 -1.46
C THR A 479 -8.00 -7.26 -1.52
N ARG A 480 -8.19 -8.05 -0.45
CA ARG A 480 -9.26 -9.05 -0.38
C ARG A 480 -10.64 -8.41 -0.29
N ILE A 481 -10.81 -7.40 0.56
CA ILE A 481 -12.09 -6.71 0.74
C ILE A 481 -12.59 -6.17 -0.60
N GLU A 482 -11.74 -5.53 -1.38
CA GLU A 482 -12.12 -4.89 -2.63
C GLU A 482 -12.35 -5.91 -3.75
N LEU A 483 -11.59 -7.01 -3.81
CA LEU A 483 -11.91 -8.14 -4.69
C LEU A 483 -13.31 -8.70 -4.41
N GLN A 484 -13.66 -8.89 -3.13
CA GLN A 484 -15.00 -9.35 -2.72
C GLN A 484 -16.08 -8.29 -3.01
N ALA A 485 -15.78 -7.00 -2.83
CA ALA A 485 -16.67 -5.89 -3.15
C ALA A 485 -16.96 -5.83 -4.66
N VAL A 486 -15.94 -5.90 -5.51
CA VAL A 486 -16.10 -5.95 -6.97
C VAL A 486 -16.83 -7.23 -7.39
N SER A 487 -16.72 -8.34 -6.66
CA SER A 487 -17.55 -9.52 -6.89
C SER A 487 -19.03 -9.34 -6.54
N GLY A 488 -19.40 -8.27 -5.80
CA GLY A 488 -20.78 -7.96 -5.47
C GLY A 488 -21.21 -8.30 -4.04
N VAL A 489 -20.27 -8.54 -3.11
CA VAL A 489 -20.62 -8.84 -1.71
C VAL A 489 -21.38 -7.68 -1.05
N VAL A 490 -21.10 -6.43 -1.46
CA VAL A 490 -21.83 -5.25 -0.99
C VAL A 490 -23.29 -5.34 -1.40
N LEU A 491 -23.58 -5.66 -2.67
CA LEU A 491 -24.94 -5.86 -3.16
C LEU A 491 -25.70 -6.92 -2.34
N ALA A 492 -25.03 -8.05 -2.05
CA ALA A 492 -25.61 -9.10 -1.21
C ALA A 492 -25.91 -8.60 0.22
N ALA A 493 -25.04 -7.78 0.81
CA ALA A 493 -25.26 -7.15 2.12
C ALA A 493 -26.52 -6.27 2.13
N LEU A 494 -26.85 -5.64 1.00
CA LEU A 494 -28.04 -4.79 0.84
C LEU A 494 -29.33 -5.58 0.53
N GLY A 495 -29.22 -6.89 0.26
CA GLY A 495 -30.34 -7.76 -0.09
C GLY A 495 -30.48 -8.06 -1.59
N PHE A 496 -29.54 -7.59 -2.43
CA PHE A 496 -29.38 -8.02 -3.83
C PHE A 496 -28.49 -9.27 -3.87
N PHE A 497 -29.05 -10.40 -3.39
CA PHE A 497 -28.32 -11.66 -3.24
C PHE A 497 -27.85 -12.26 -4.57
N TYR A 498 -26.91 -13.21 -4.48
CA TYR A 498 -26.33 -13.91 -5.63
C TYR A 498 -27.34 -14.79 -6.38
N ASP A 499 -26.97 -15.17 -7.60
CA ASP A 499 -27.88 -15.79 -8.59
C ASP A 499 -28.47 -17.15 -8.16
N ASP A 500 -27.87 -17.82 -7.18
CA ASP A 500 -28.34 -19.07 -6.59
C ASP A 500 -29.39 -18.87 -5.47
N TYR A 501 -29.67 -17.63 -5.08
CA TYR A 501 -30.77 -17.28 -4.18
C TYR A 501 -32.08 -17.13 -4.94
N THR A 502 -33.15 -17.73 -4.42
CA THR A 502 -34.53 -17.46 -4.87
C THR A 502 -35.32 -16.77 -3.77
N VAL A 503 -36.23 -15.86 -4.14
CA VAL A 503 -37.05 -15.14 -3.15
C VAL A 503 -37.84 -16.12 -2.28
N GLY A 504 -37.64 -16.02 -0.96
CA GLY A 504 -38.26 -16.93 0.02
C GLY A 504 -37.43 -18.17 0.36
N ASP A 505 -36.21 -18.30 -0.19
CA ASP A 505 -35.26 -19.35 0.18
C ASP A 505 -34.93 -19.30 1.69
N PRO A 506 -34.95 -20.45 2.40
CA PRO A 506 -34.73 -20.53 3.83
C PRO A 506 -33.31 -20.13 4.29
N SER A 507 -32.33 -20.09 3.38
CA SER A 507 -30.98 -19.59 3.67
C SER A 507 -30.93 -18.09 3.96
N GLY A 508 -32.00 -17.34 3.67
CA GLY A 508 -32.04 -15.89 3.89
C GLY A 508 -30.98 -15.14 3.08
N GLY A 509 -30.53 -15.70 1.95
CA GLY A 509 -29.49 -15.12 1.09
C GLY A 509 -28.08 -15.64 1.37
N ILE A 510 -27.88 -16.47 2.39
CA ILE A 510 -26.60 -17.11 2.71
C ILE A 510 -26.44 -18.38 1.87
N THR A 511 -26.22 -18.19 0.58
CA THR A 511 -26.14 -19.26 -0.42
C THR A 511 -24.69 -19.74 -0.66
N PRO A 512 -24.50 -20.91 -1.30
CA PRO A 512 -23.16 -21.38 -1.66
C PRO A 512 -22.30 -20.37 -2.43
N ASN A 513 -22.88 -19.59 -3.35
CA ASN A 513 -22.12 -18.56 -4.07
C ASN A 513 -21.64 -17.44 -3.14
N LEU A 514 -22.48 -16.96 -2.21
CA LEU A 514 -22.04 -15.97 -1.22
C LEU A 514 -20.91 -16.54 -0.34
N LEU A 515 -21.02 -17.80 0.08
CA LEU A 515 -20.01 -18.47 0.90
C LEU A 515 -18.68 -18.65 0.15
N GLN A 516 -18.69 -18.89 -1.16
CA GLN A 516 -17.48 -18.91 -2.00
C GLN A 516 -16.80 -17.54 -2.01
N VAL A 517 -17.56 -16.46 -2.22
CA VAL A 517 -17.01 -15.10 -2.21
C VAL A 517 -16.42 -14.75 -0.85
N LEU A 518 -17.13 -15.02 0.25
CA LEU A 518 -16.63 -14.76 1.61
C LEU A 518 -15.41 -15.64 1.94
N GLY A 519 -15.38 -16.87 1.43
CA GLY A 519 -14.28 -17.83 1.62
C GLY A 519 -13.04 -17.57 0.78
N PHE A 520 -13.13 -16.76 -0.28
CA PHE A 520 -11.99 -16.39 -1.13
C PHE A 520 -10.86 -15.75 -0.30
N THR A 521 -9.61 -16.12 -0.57
CA THR A 521 -8.41 -15.58 0.09
C THR A 521 -7.30 -15.32 -0.92
N THR A 522 -6.49 -14.29 -0.66
CA THR A 522 -5.24 -14.00 -1.39
C THR A 522 -4.06 -14.77 -0.81
N GLY A 523 -4.21 -15.33 0.40
CA GLY A 523 -3.18 -16.02 1.16
C GLY A 523 -2.21 -15.12 1.94
N VAL A 524 -2.27 -13.79 1.75
CA VAL A 524 -1.52 -12.78 2.50
C VAL A 524 -2.53 -11.88 3.19
N GLU A 525 -2.76 -12.09 4.49
CA GLU A 525 -3.91 -11.53 5.22
C GLU A 525 -3.51 -10.70 6.45
N LYS A 526 -2.21 -10.43 6.61
CA LYS A 526 -1.65 -9.62 7.69
C LYS A 526 -0.24 -9.14 7.35
N ASN A 527 0.21 -8.11 8.05
CA ASN A 527 1.59 -7.66 7.95
C ASN A 527 2.60 -8.72 8.43
N ASP A 528 3.81 -8.70 7.89
CA ASP A 528 4.89 -9.63 8.21
C ASP A 528 5.47 -9.40 9.62
N VAL A 529 5.50 -8.14 10.06
CA VAL A 529 5.87 -7.73 11.41
C VAL A 529 4.63 -7.35 12.22
N PRO A 530 4.53 -7.74 13.51
CA PRO A 530 3.46 -7.29 14.37
C PRO A 530 3.42 -5.76 14.50
N LEU A 531 2.25 -5.18 14.26
CA LEU A 531 1.98 -3.76 14.46
C LEU A 531 2.09 -3.38 15.95
N GLU A 532 2.42 -2.11 16.21
CA GLU A 532 2.57 -1.55 17.54
C GLU A 532 1.21 -1.22 18.16
N LYS A 533 1.09 -1.40 19.47
CA LYS A 533 -0.17 -1.12 20.21
C LYS A 533 -0.39 0.36 20.52
N ASN A 534 0.69 1.14 20.47
CA ASN A 534 0.68 2.56 20.79
C ASN A 534 1.15 3.35 19.57
N PHE A 535 0.82 4.63 19.54
CA PHE A 535 1.30 5.56 18.51
C PHE A 535 2.82 5.42 18.28
N PRO A 536 3.29 5.36 17.02
CA PRO A 536 2.57 5.58 15.77
C PRO A 536 1.92 4.33 15.13
N PHE A 537 1.72 3.24 15.88
CA PHE A 537 1.03 1.98 15.51
C PHE A 537 1.68 1.12 14.41
N MET A 538 2.48 1.68 13.51
CA MET A 538 3.25 0.88 12.57
C MET A 538 4.41 0.17 13.25
N ALA A 539 4.83 -0.96 12.70
CA ALA A 539 5.99 -1.69 13.16
C ALA A 539 7.29 -0.89 12.97
N PHE A 540 8.32 -1.26 13.74
CA PHE A 540 9.66 -0.71 13.57
C PHE A 540 10.20 -1.04 12.19
N PRO A 541 10.93 -0.12 11.53
CA PRO A 541 11.57 -0.43 10.26
C PRO A 541 12.57 -1.57 10.43
N HIS A 542 12.54 -2.49 9.47
CA HIS A 542 13.52 -3.54 9.34
C HIS A 542 14.92 -2.95 9.33
N ASN A 543 15.84 -3.67 9.98
CA ASN A 543 17.23 -3.24 10.05
C ASN A 543 18.04 -3.79 8.85
N GLY A 544 19.05 -3.03 8.43
CA GLY A 544 19.91 -3.38 7.30
C GLY A 544 20.95 -4.46 7.55
N PHE A 545 20.95 -5.16 8.69
CA PHE A 545 22.02 -6.11 9.03
C PHE A 545 21.53 -7.45 9.60
N LEU A 546 20.73 -7.39 10.68
CA LEU A 546 20.19 -8.53 11.43
C LEU A 546 18.79 -8.99 11.00
N SER A 547 18.09 -8.25 10.13
CA SER A 547 16.70 -8.57 9.78
C SER A 547 16.60 -9.98 9.19
N PRO A 548 15.55 -10.79 9.45
CA PRO A 548 15.32 -12.05 8.74
C PRO A 548 15.40 -11.88 7.21
N CYS A 549 15.09 -10.67 6.76
CA CYS A 549 15.18 -10.16 5.40
C CYS A 549 16.60 -10.00 4.84
N SER A 550 17.63 -9.98 5.69
CA SER A 550 19.03 -10.10 5.25
C SER A 550 19.44 -11.57 5.00
N LYS A 551 18.53 -12.52 5.25
CA LYS A 551 18.74 -13.96 5.01
C LYS A 551 18.09 -14.48 3.72
N GLU A 552 17.64 -13.61 2.80
CA GLU A 552 17.20 -14.12 1.49
C GLU A 552 18.41 -14.58 0.67
N GLY A 553 18.64 -15.89 0.82
CA GLY A 553 19.68 -16.72 0.26
C GLY A 553 19.94 -17.82 1.28
N GLU A 554 19.33 -18.99 1.11
CA GLU A 554 19.49 -20.17 1.97
C GLU A 554 20.91 -20.33 2.53
N LEU A 555 21.11 -19.91 3.78
CA LEU A 555 22.24 -20.27 4.63
C LEU A 555 21.74 -20.66 6.03
N SER A 556 20.54 -21.21 6.10
CA SER A 556 20.04 -21.86 7.32
C SER A 556 20.46 -23.33 7.33
N ASP A 557 21.78 -23.59 7.29
CA ASP A 557 22.35 -24.82 7.86
C ASP A 557 23.88 -24.76 7.97
N MET A 558 24.40 -23.74 8.64
CA MET A 558 25.67 -23.84 9.34
C MET A 558 25.83 -22.55 10.12
N LEU A 559 25.72 -22.62 11.45
CA LEU A 559 26.48 -21.84 12.43
C LEU A 559 25.89 -22.13 13.82
N LEU A 560 25.94 -23.41 14.22
CA LEU A 560 26.08 -23.75 15.63
C LEU A 560 27.52 -23.38 16.02
N TYR A 561 27.72 -22.19 16.58
CA TYR A 561 28.97 -21.87 17.26
C TYR A 561 28.97 -22.53 18.65
N PRO A 562 30.11 -23.11 19.04
CA PRO A 562 30.65 -22.78 20.34
C PRO A 562 32.08 -22.22 20.21
N ASN A 563 32.20 -21.00 20.74
CA ASN A 563 33.32 -20.45 21.49
C ASN A 563 34.75 -20.39 20.92
N GLN A 564 35.23 -19.13 20.97
CA GLN A 564 36.54 -18.65 21.39
C GLN A 564 37.77 -18.88 20.51
N GLY A 565 38.43 -17.77 20.20
CA GLY A 565 39.86 -17.75 19.87
C GLY A 565 40.21 -16.83 18.70
N ASP A 566 40.61 -15.61 19.04
CA ASP A 566 41.65 -14.80 18.38
C ASP A 566 41.64 -14.51 16.87
N ASN A 567 41.95 -13.24 16.62
CA ASN A 567 42.45 -12.61 15.40
C ASN A 567 41.42 -12.14 14.37
N MET A 568 41.24 -10.82 14.44
CA MET A 568 40.64 -9.93 13.45
C MET A 568 41.15 -10.23 12.03
N LYS A 569 40.42 -11.05 11.27
CA LYS A 569 40.53 -11.13 9.81
C LYS A 569 39.29 -10.49 9.22
N LEU A 570 39.45 -9.32 8.59
CA LEU A 570 38.42 -8.77 7.72
C LEU A 570 38.14 -9.81 6.62
N ALA A 571 36.94 -10.39 6.62
CA ALA A 571 36.47 -11.21 5.52
C ALA A 571 36.23 -10.30 4.30
N ALA A 572 37.12 -10.37 3.32
CA ALA A 572 36.82 -9.90 1.96
C ALA A 572 35.89 -10.92 1.30
N PRO A 573 34.93 -10.49 0.45
CA PRO A 573 33.95 -11.39 -0.16
C PRO A 573 34.61 -12.56 -0.90
N GLU A 574 33.97 -13.72 -0.81
CA GLU A 574 34.38 -14.97 -1.46
C GLU A 574 34.16 -14.83 -2.98
N LEU A 575 35.27 -14.72 -3.72
CA LEU A 575 35.36 -14.55 -5.19
C LEU A 575 35.06 -13.14 -5.75
N PHE A 576 36.08 -12.54 -6.37
CA PHE A 576 35.96 -11.36 -7.23
C PHE A 576 36.67 -11.66 -8.55
N MET A 577 35.92 -11.62 -9.65
CA MET A 577 36.41 -11.63 -11.01
C MET A 577 36.38 -10.21 -11.56
N SER A 578 37.52 -9.70 -12.02
CA SER A 578 37.58 -8.48 -12.84
C SER A 578 38.25 -8.76 -14.16
N THR A 579 38.05 -7.84 -15.10
CA THR A 579 38.61 -7.88 -16.44
C THR A 579 39.29 -6.55 -16.73
N TYR A 580 40.57 -6.60 -17.15
CA TYR A 580 41.33 -5.41 -17.50
C TYR A 580 42.36 -5.72 -18.61
N PRO A 581 42.53 -4.86 -19.64
CA PRO A 581 41.75 -3.65 -19.90
C PRO A 581 40.30 -3.95 -20.31
N ASN A 582 39.38 -3.02 -20.08
CA ASN A 582 38.00 -3.08 -20.53
C ASN A 582 37.45 -1.65 -20.73
N PRO A 583 37.15 -1.21 -21.96
CA PRO A 583 37.18 -1.96 -23.23
C PRO A 583 38.58 -2.46 -23.63
N ALA A 584 38.65 -3.55 -24.39
CA ALA A 584 39.89 -4.16 -24.88
C ALA A 584 39.86 -4.41 -26.39
N SER A 585 41.01 -4.24 -27.07
CA SER A 585 41.13 -4.40 -28.53
C SER A 585 41.77 -5.73 -28.96
N THR A 586 42.82 -6.17 -28.26
CA THR A 586 43.61 -7.36 -28.62
C THR A 586 43.53 -8.48 -27.58
N GLN A 587 43.54 -8.13 -26.30
CA GLN A 587 43.48 -9.08 -25.19
C GLN A 587 42.85 -8.43 -23.94
N THR A 588 42.27 -9.26 -23.07
CA THR A 588 41.89 -8.85 -21.71
C THR A 588 42.34 -9.88 -20.69
N THR A 589 42.61 -9.47 -19.46
CA THR A 589 43.01 -10.34 -18.36
C THR A 589 41.86 -10.53 -17.38
N PHE A 590 41.40 -11.78 -17.19
CA PHE A 590 40.46 -12.14 -16.14
C PHE A 590 41.21 -12.49 -14.85
N LYS A 591 41.03 -11.69 -13.80
CA LYS A 591 41.60 -11.95 -12.48
C LYS A 591 40.51 -12.49 -11.58
N TYR A 592 40.68 -13.68 -11.01
CA TYR A 592 39.72 -14.31 -10.09
C TYR A 592 40.41 -14.89 -8.84
N ARG A 593 39.72 -14.91 -7.70
CA ARG A 593 40.24 -15.50 -6.44
C ARG A 593 39.37 -16.65 -6.00
N VAL A 594 39.96 -17.74 -5.52
CA VAL A 594 39.27 -18.92 -4.98
C VAL A 594 39.70 -19.11 -3.52
N GLN A 595 38.76 -19.35 -2.60
CA GLN A 595 39.07 -19.48 -1.17
C GLN A 595 39.45 -20.91 -0.73
N ASP A 596 38.89 -21.93 -1.37
CA ASP A 596 39.17 -23.35 -1.12
C ASP A 596 39.49 -24.10 -2.41
N ASN A 597 40.03 -25.32 -2.29
CA ASN A 597 40.27 -26.18 -3.46
C ASN A 597 38.96 -26.40 -4.24
N SER A 598 38.87 -25.81 -5.43
CA SER A 598 37.62 -25.75 -6.21
C SER A 598 37.84 -26.18 -7.65
N THR A 599 36.78 -26.65 -8.31
CA THR A 599 36.83 -27.01 -9.73
C THR A 599 36.18 -25.90 -10.53
N VAL A 600 37.00 -25.11 -11.23
CA VAL A 600 36.58 -23.86 -11.86
C VAL A 600 36.36 -24.03 -13.36
N THR A 601 35.27 -23.46 -13.87
CA THR A 601 35.00 -23.32 -15.30
C THR A 601 34.72 -21.86 -15.62
N LEU A 602 35.34 -21.30 -16.65
CA LEU A 602 35.09 -19.94 -17.15
C LEU A 602 34.51 -20.06 -18.56
N ARG A 603 33.31 -19.55 -18.76
CA ARG A 603 32.62 -19.51 -20.06
C ARG A 603 32.51 -18.08 -20.54
N ILE A 604 32.66 -17.87 -21.83
CA ILE A 604 32.45 -16.57 -22.48
C ILE A 604 31.27 -16.71 -23.42
N SER A 605 30.36 -15.74 -23.36
CA SER A 605 29.12 -15.69 -24.15
C SER A 605 28.98 -14.35 -24.86
N ASN A 606 28.29 -14.34 -26.00
CA ASN A 606 27.87 -13.11 -26.68
C ASN A 606 26.63 -12.48 -26.01
N SER A 607 26.18 -11.33 -26.52
CA SER A 607 25.00 -10.61 -26.00
C SER A 607 23.67 -11.34 -26.12
N GLU A 608 23.59 -12.40 -26.93
CA GLU A 608 22.42 -13.26 -27.09
C GLU A 608 22.46 -14.45 -26.11
N GLY A 609 23.46 -14.52 -25.24
CA GLY A 609 23.64 -15.60 -24.26
C GLY A 609 24.27 -16.88 -24.83
N LYS A 610 24.66 -16.90 -26.11
CA LYS A 610 25.33 -18.05 -26.73
C LYS A 610 26.78 -18.13 -26.24
N VAL A 611 27.17 -19.27 -25.67
CA VAL A 611 28.56 -19.55 -25.28
C VAL A 611 29.42 -19.65 -26.53
N ILE A 612 30.46 -18.83 -26.59
CA ILE A 612 31.40 -18.73 -27.72
C ILE A 612 32.78 -19.31 -27.38
N ASP A 613 33.15 -19.36 -26.10
CA ASP A 613 34.39 -20.01 -25.67
C ASP A 613 34.31 -20.47 -24.20
N THR A 614 35.18 -21.40 -23.80
CA THR A 614 35.32 -21.90 -22.43
C THR A 614 36.81 -21.99 -22.06
N PRO A 615 37.48 -20.85 -21.80
CA PRO A 615 38.93 -20.81 -21.64
C PRO A 615 39.45 -21.47 -20.35
N ILE A 616 38.58 -21.74 -19.37
CA ILE A 616 38.86 -22.66 -18.26
C ILE A 616 37.75 -23.69 -18.25
N ASN A 617 38.08 -24.98 -18.34
CA ASN A 617 37.09 -26.05 -18.31
C ASN A 617 37.40 -27.03 -17.17
N ALA A 618 36.55 -27.04 -16.15
CA ALA A 618 36.60 -27.95 -15.01
C ALA A 618 38.01 -28.12 -14.40
N LYS A 619 38.73 -27.02 -14.22
CA LYS A 619 40.10 -27.02 -13.70
C LYS A 619 40.09 -26.97 -12.18
N THR A 620 40.64 -27.99 -11.51
CA THR A 620 40.85 -27.94 -10.07
C THR A 620 42.00 -26.99 -9.73
N VAL A 621 41.72 -26.01 -8.87
CA VAL A 621 42.69 -25.02 -8.41
C VAL A 621 42.67 -24.97 -6.88
N SER A 622 43.83 -24.73 -6.27
CA SER A 622 43.90 -24.53 -4.82
C SER A 622 43.44 -23.13 -4.41
N SER A 623 43.24 -22.90 -3.11
CA SER A 623 43.03 -21.54 -2.59
C SER A 623 44.10 -20.57 -3.12
N GLY A 624 43.70 -19.41 -3.66
CA GLY A 624 44.63 -18.47 -4.29
C GLY A 624 43.96 -17.46 -5.23
N THR A 625 44.74 -16.52 -5.74
CA THR A 625 44.33 -15.58 -6.81
C THR A 625 44.99 -15.98 -8.11
N TYR A 626 44.23 -15.96 -9.19
CA TYR A 626 44.62 -16.42 -10.51
C TYR A 626 44.32 -15.34 -11.55
N GLU A 627 45.13 -15.31 -12.61
CA GLU A 627 44.96 -14.42 -13.74
C GLU A 627 44.99 -15.24 -15.04
N LEU A 628 44.07 -14.94 -15.95
CA LEU A 628 43.95 -15.56 -17.26
C LEU A 628 43.98 -14.48 -18.34
N ASN A 629 45.03 -14.46 -19.15
CA ASN A 629 45.09 -13.62 -20.34
C ASN A 629 44.28 -14.26 -21.46
N TYR A 630 43.25 -13.57 -21.94
CA TYR A 630 42.33 -14.04 -22.97
C TYR A 630 42.49 -13.22 -24.25
N ASN A 631 42.70 -13.91 -25.38
CA ASN A 631 42.93 -13.30 -26.69
C ASN A 631 41.60 -12.98 -27.39
N LEU A 632 41.41 -11.73 -27.79
CA LEU A 632 40.19 -11.21 -28.40
C LEU A 632 40.27 -11.17 -29.94
N GLY A 633 41.38 -11.60 -30.53
CA GLY A 633 41.68 -11.51 -31.96
C GLY A 633 40.61 -12.13 -32.86
N ASN A 634 39.89 -13.15 -32.40
CA ASN A 634 38.84 -13.82 -33.16
C ASN A 634 37.41 -13.34 -32.83
N LEU A 635 37.25 -12.42 -31.88
CA LEU A 635 35.94 -11.87 -31.50
C LEU A 635 35.64 -10.56 -32.24
N PRO A 636 34.49 -10.40 -32.92
CA PRO A 636 34.05 -9.10 -33.44
C PRO A 636 33.91 -8.03 -32.35
N SER A 637 33.97 -6.75 -32.73
CA SER A 637 33.64 -5.65 -31.80
C SER A 637 32.22 -5.82 -31.26
N GLY A 638 32.04 -5.66 -29.95
CA GLY A 638 30.76 -5.90 -29.28
C GLY A 638 30.89 -6.18 -27.79
N THR A 639 29.75 -6.41 -27.15
CA THR A 639 29.65 -6.72 -25.71
C THR A 639 29.62 -8.22 -25.49
N TYR A 640 30.40 -8.70 -24.52
CA TYR A 640 30.53 -10.09 -24.15
C TYR A 640 30.45 -10.25 -22.63
N PHE A 641 30.13 -11.47 -22.21
CA PHE A 641 29.97 -11.82 -20.80
C PHE A 641 30.86 -13.00 -20.47
N ALA A 642 31.66 -12.89 -19.41
CA ALA A 642 32.47 -13.97 -18.88
C ALA A 642 31.85 -14.46 -17.56
N ALA A 643 31.43 -15.72 -17.50
CA ALA A 643 30.81 -16.34 -16.34
C ALA A 643 31.74 -17.41 -15.73
N LEU A 644 32.06 -17.25 -14.45
CA LEU A 644 32.88 -18.16 -13.66
C LEU A 644 31.99 -19.09 -12.86
N TYR A 645 32.28 -20.39 -12.94
CA TYR A 645 31.55 -21.45 -12.28
C TYR A 645 32.46 -22.19 -11.31
N ASN A 646 31.91 -22.65 -10.19
CA ASN A 646 32.49 -23.69 -9.35
C ASN A 646 31.63 -24.95 -9.52
N LYS A 647 32.21 -26.00 -10.09
CA LYS A 647 31.47 -27.15 -10.64
C LYS A 647 30.40 -26.66 -11.62
N ASP A 648 29.12 -26.85 -11.32
CA ASP A 648 27.99 -26.47 -12.17
C ASP A 648 27.28 -25.19 -11.70
N GLN A 649 27.70 -24.60 -10.58
CA GLN A 649 27.10 -23.37 -10.05
C GLN A 649 27.85 -22.14 -10.56
N MET A 650 27.12 -21.21 -11.19
CA MET A 650 27.65 -19.92 -11.60
C MET A 650 27.88 -19.06 -10.35
N VAL A 651 29.12 -18.61 -10.15
CA VAL A 651 29.54 -17.88 -8.96
C VAL A 651 29.56 -16.38 -9.22
N GLN A 652 30.02 -15.96 -10.40
CA GLN A 652 30.08 -14.56 -10.80
C GLN A 652 30.09 -14.43 -12.32
N TYR A 653 29.60 -13.31 -12.84
CA TYR A 653 29.79 -12.92 -14.23
C TYR A 653 30.31 -11.48 -14.34
N VAL A 654 31.01 -11.19 -15.43
CA VAL A 654 31.56 -9.87 -15.74
C VAL A 654 31.29 -9.54 -17.20
N GLN A 655 30.81 -8.32 -17.45
CA GLN A 655 30.69 -7.77 -18.80
C GLN A 655 32.02 -7.18 -19.27
N PHE A 656 32.41 -7.45 -20.51
CA PHE A 656 33.53 -6.78 -21.17
C PHE A 656 33.20 -6.39 -22.61
N VAL A 657 33.85 -5.34 -23.08
CA VAL A 657 33.64 -4.77 -24.42
C VAL A 657 34.88 -5.02 -25.26
N VAL A 658 34.69 -5.66 -26.42
CA VAL A 658 35.72 -5.78 -27.47
C VAL A 658 35.58 -4.57 -28.39
N SER A 659 36.64 -3.79 -28.52
CA SER A 659 36.71 -2.59 -29.38
C SER A 659 37.90 -2.69 -30.31
N LYS A 660 37.69 -3.24 -31.52
CA LYS A 660 38.70 -3.34 -32.57
C LYS A 660 38.77 -2.13 -33.48
#